data_AF-A0A1J4MLW6-F1
#
_entry.id   AF-A0A1J4MLW6-F1
#
_cell.length_a   1.000
_cell.length_b   1.000
_cell.length_c   1.000
_cell.angle_alpha   90.00
_cell.angle_beta   90.00
_cell.angle_gamma   90.00
#
_symmetry.space_group_name_H-M   'P 1'
#
loop_
_entity.id
_entity.type
_entity.pdbx_description
1 polymer ?
#
loop_
_entity_poly.entity_id
_entity_poly.type
_entity_poly.pdbx_seq_one_letter_code
_entity_poly.pdbx_strand_id
1 'polypeptide(L)'
;MSSNNGKEVSVEDSPESKFLVEENVDLTKSCLWSILERYYETVSIDAWRKNQVPSFITSNTRLACGYARLIHNFIMDQNPTGTLSRKVYIVEIGGGHGRFTFFLLRALERYSTVWKDLGYYDVPFKYIFTDASDASFSFLTRESSALIPYIQKGWLEFACFNGNSSEPSDIKFGLSKQETIPSESSIVLVCNYVLDSLLTDAIAISKDKVISKATVSVYSSQVEEDLTHPSIADRMTLSWSWKEILDEDFSLNSIHSENRISNTFDKVEKIQETEYLTVKEKLLIKYFQFDYSLYNVVKSYLDLDREMSFVLPLGAIKMLRRFYQHSAGNICVLIGDKGYPDDTEFISIKPPHIAVHGCMSFMVNLDAIKKYFCDLGGSYLATRYKDTFQITCILGGKKSLFPRVVASFIDSQEDLAPDNLLNIQRGFEQLSSNPSSLSHGLKPYLGVLRYSLHDPFILWVLRNGILANIGDLNIRQREDIILDLRSVYQNIYPLEINIDVFDLLAQICLKGGFVNDAIFYYNESLRCCPEMIHPSTYVNLAKCYQSQRNWKKAFHFCNEALKLDPNYPPALEFNSEYLNSSKRLNYIIVGCYSSWIFTDVIPTIQFDAMYNCIGVIPSKSTIENAKKAFDHLQAIFSCNQENEVFSSSPPKFFLEEIAENSSLADAIADVFYGNPQIEAVVLDVPPDLLKPCMSVIWEFNKHVMTRSPTARDVASASEILSTKPPRSLWFDYAPFKFETALLQVFNIIKQHGRLYAINCKYDIPSETPIKSDGYKNDELIARLIHSLSAIYIAIDGTLDWVFCPSTDNDHDKKTLFCGWSSPLWSQADPGKKNRTLSEKNPMKPSSKKSDEIHCTISTEFVTWDKTFIQFDFHCDNSTLSLRKEGPIWILLIRTSKGRYESKIQCVGLQTANERFRKLCKDYNPEHYNIKDSIGFSAWWDAIIKSKQSPIYFSYQ
;
A
#
# COMPACT_ATOMS: atom_id res chain seq x y z
N MET A 1 15.85 -11.95 -10.06
CA MET A 1 15.75 -11.39 -11.42
C MET A 1 17.15 -10.99 -11.85
N SER A 2 17.90 -11.89 -12.48
CA SER A 2 19.18 -11.52 -13.10
C SER A 2 18.86 -10.65 -14.30
N SER A 3 19.38 -9.43 -14.34
CA SER A 3 19.36 -8.64 -15.57
C SER A 3 20.03 -9.47 -16.65
N ASN A 4 19.32 -9.76 -17.74
CA ASN A 4 19.96 -10.15 -18.99
C ASN A 4 20.75 -8.91 -19.46
N ASN A 5 21.91 -8.72 -18.86
CA ASN A 5 23.00 -7.95 -19.43
C ASN A 5 23.40 -8.76 -20.65
N GLY A 6 22.70 -8.49 -21.74
CA GLY A 6 22.94 -9.06 -23.05
C GLY A 6 24.37 -8.93 -23.47
N LYS A 7 24.68 -9.84 -24.36
CA LYS A 7 26.02 -10.29 -24.62
C LYS A 7 26.55 -9.47 -25.78
N GLU A 8 27.78 -9.03 -25.66
CA GLU A 8 28.51 -8.54 -26.81
C GLU A 8 28.56 -9.67 -27.85
N VAL A 9 28.31 -9.33 -29.12
CA VAL A 9 28.38 -10.30 -30.20
C VAL A 9 29.80 -10.84 -30.26
N SER A 10 29.94 -12.16 -30.25
CA SER A 10 31.26 -12.77 -30.20
C SER A 10 32.01 -12.56 -31.52
N VAL A 11 33.28 -12.16 -31.40
CA VAL A 11 34.21 -12.15 -32.54
C VAL A 11 34.46 -13.59 -32.98
N GLU A 12 34.44 -13.84 -34.29
CA GLU A 12 34.64 -15.18 -34.84
C GLU A 12 36.12 -15.59 -34.83
N ASP A 13 36.45 -16.61 -34.03
CA ASP A 13 37.81 -17.15 -33.90
C ASP A 13 38.08 -18.39 -34.78
N SER A 14 37.04 -19.05 -35.30
CA SER A 14 37.15 -20.27 -36.12
C SER A 14 36.12 -20.30 -37.27
N PRO A 15 36.27 -19.42 -38.28
CA PRO A 15 35.33 -19.28 -39.41
C PRO A 15 35.02 -20.62 -40.11
N GLU A 16 36.03 -21.48 -40.25
CA GLU A 16 35.96 -22.80 -40.89
C GLU A 16 34.94 -23.75 -40.23
N SER A 17 34.58 -23.50 -38.97
CA SER A 17 33.64 -24.32 -38.19
C SER A 17 32.17 -23.89 -38.31
N LYS A 18 31.89 -22.83 -39.07
CA LYS A 18 30.58 -22.20 -39.17
C LYS A 18 30.15 -21.97 -40.61
N PHE A 19 28.88 -21.62 -40.78
CA PHE A 19 28.31 -21.27 -42.07
C PHE A 19 28.44 -19.77 -42.30
N LEU A 20 28.99 -19.40 -43.45
CA LEU A 20 29.11 -18.02 -43.90
C LEU A 20 27.74 -17.52 -44.36
N VAL A 21 27.24 -16.45 -43.73
CA VAL A 21 25.97 -15.79 -44.06
C VAL A 21 26.23 -14.64 -45.03
N GLU A 22 27.25 -13.83 -44.74
CA GLU A 22 27.66 -12.68 -45.55
C GLU A 22 29.18 -12.48 -45.41
N GLU A 23 29.90 -12.27 -46.53
CA GLU A 23 31.36 -12.16 -46.54
C GLU A 23 31.84 -10.74 -46.79
N ASN A 24 32.55 -10.18 -45.81
CA ASN A 24 33.39 -8.99 -45.93
C ASN A 24 32.71 -7.80 -46.63
N VAL A 25 31.48 -7.47 -46.22
CA VAL A 25 30.68 -6.39 -46.78
C VAL A 25 30.89 -5.09 -46.01
N ASP A 26 30.83 -3.94 -46.69
CA ASP A 26 30.81 -2.62 -46.03
C ASP A 26 29.74 -2.60 -44.93
N LEU A 27 30.07 -2.13 -43.72
CA LEU A 27 29.13 -2.14 -42.59
C LEU A 27 27.77 -1.53 -42.96
N THR A 28 27.76 -0.42 -43.70
CA THR A 28 26.52 0.27 -44.13
C THR A 28 25.64 -0.50 -45.12
N LYS A 29 26.13 -1.59 -45.70
CA LYS A 29 25.41 -2.45 -46.65
C LYS A 29 25.16 -3.86 -46.12
N SER A 30 25.61 -4.14 -44.90
CA SER A 30 25.55 -5.48 -44.33
C SER A 30 24.11 -5.93 -44.05
N CYS A 31 23.87 -7.25 -44.16
CA CYS A 31 22.62 -7.89 -43.80
C CYS A 31 22.20 -7.67 -42.34
N LEU A 32 23.13 -7.26 -41.48
CA LEU A 32 22.89 -6.83 -40.10
C LEU A 32 21.73 -5.82 -39.98
N TRP A 33 21.65 -4.85 -40.89
CA TRP A 33 20.58 -3.84 -40.86
C TRP A 33 19.21 -4.42 -41.25
N SER A 34 19.19 -5.34 -42.21
CA SER A 34 17.95 -6.04 -42.62
C SER A 34 17.45 -6.99 -41.53
N ILE A 35 18.36 -7.68 -40.82
CA ILE A 35 18.03 -8.50 -39.65
C ILE A 35 17.40 -7.64 -38.56
N LEU A 36 17.98 -6.46 -38.29
CA LEU A 36 17.49 -5.52 -37.28
C LEU A 36 16.11 -4.94 -37.63
N GLU A 37 15.92 -4.50 -38.88
CA GLU A 37 14.63 -3.96 -39.35
C GLU A 37 13.53 -5.03 -39.24
N ARG A 38 13.79 -6.24 -39.72
CA ARG A 38 12.83 -7.35 -39.67
C ARG A 38 12.54 -7.82 -38.24
N TYR A 39 13.49 -7.66 -37.31
CA TYR A 39 13.22 -7.95 -35.89
C TYR A 39 12.08 -7.07 -35.36
N TYR A 40 12.12 -5.76 -35.62
CA TYR A 40 11.09 -4.85 -35.14
C TYR A 40 9.74 -5.01 -35.86
N GLU A 41 9.75 -5.44 -37.13
CA GLU A 41 8.53 -5.80 -37.86
C GLU A 41 7.84 -7.06 -37.31
N THR A 42 8.61 -8.03 -36.81
CA THR A 42 8.09 -9.36 -36.45
C THR A 42 7.80 -9.54 -34.96
N VAL A 43 8.64 -9.00 -34.07
CA VAL A 43 8.57 -9.33 -32.63
C VAL A 43 7.53 -8.49 -31.87
N SER A 44 7.11 -7.33 -32.41
CA SER A 44 6.04 -6.46 -31.89
C SER A 44 6.11 -6.28 -30.35
N ILE A 45 4.99 -6.07 -29.67
CA ILE A 45 4.90 -5.78 -28.23
C ILE A 45 5.49 -6.89 -27.32
N ASP A 46 5.61 -8.12 -27.83
CA ASP A 46 5.94 -9.31 -27.02
C ASP A 46 7.41 -9.35 -26.57
N ALA A 47 8.33 -8.71 -27.30
CA ALA A 47 9.73 -8.52 -26.87
C ALA A 47 9.79 -7.90 -25.46
N TRP A 48 8.94 -6.91 -25.20
CA TRP A 48 8.93 -6.16 -23.94
C TRP A 48 8.08 -6.84 -22.87
N ARG A 49 6.92 -7.42 -23.24
CA ARG A 49 6.03 -8.10 -22.26
C ARG A 49 6.69 -9.33 -21.62
N LYS A 50 7.54 -10.05 -22.36
CA LYS A 50 8.33 -11.18 -21.87
C LYS A 50 9.63 -10.77 -21.18
N ASN A 51 9.86 -9.46 -21.01
CA ASN A 51 11.06 -8.88 -20.40
C ASN A 51 12.37 -9.31 -21.09
N GLN A 52 12.34 -9.53 -22.42
CA GLN A 52 13.54 -9.86 -23.20
C GLN A 52 14.42 -8.62 -23.39
N VAL A 53 13.78 -7.45 -23.56
CA VAL A 53 14.44 -6.15 -23.68
C VAL A 53 14.23 -5.33 -22.39
N PRO A 54 15.30 -4.96 -21.65
CA PRO A 54 15.17 -4.13 -20.45
C PRO A 54 14.58 -2.75 -20.76
N SER A 55 13.46 -2.40 -20.11
CA SER A 55 12.76 -1.12 -20.36
C SER A 55 12.89 -0.08 -19.25
N PHE A 56 13.28 -0.47 -18.02
CA PHE A 56 13.28 0.46 -16.88
C PHE A 56 14.25 1.65 -17.06
N ILE A 57 15.40 1.43 -17.69
CA ILE A 57 16.40 2.49 -17.92
C ILE A 57 15.86 3.58 -18.86
N THR A 58 14.94 3.25 -19.76
CA THR A 58 14.34 4.16 -20.74
C THR A 58 12.93 4.59 -20.39
N SER A 59 12.25 3.87 -19.48
CA SER A 59 10.83 4.01 -19.17
C SER A 59 10.57 4.04 -17.65
N ASN A 60 11.09 5.07 -16.99
CA ASN A 60 10.79 5.34 -15.58
C ASN A 60 10.19 6.74 -15.39
N THR A 61 9.46 6.91 -14.28
CA THR A 61 8.76 8.16 -13.92
C THR A 61 9.71 9.35 -13.75
N ARG A 62 10.95 9.13 -13.30
CA ARG A 62 11.92 10.19 -13.02
C ARG A 62 12.47 10.81 -14.29
N LEU A 63 12.90 9.97 -15.25
CA LEU A 63 13.30 10.40 -16.58
C LEU A 63 12.16 11.16 -17.28
N ALA A 64 10.95 10.60 -17.27
CA ALA A 64 9.77 11.22 -17.86
C ALA A 64 9.45 12.59 -17.24
N CYS A 65 9.58 12.74 -15.91
CA CYS A 65 9.41 14.04 -15.25
C CYS A 65 10.51 15.05 -15.60
N GLY A 66 11.75 14.59 -15.78
CA GLY A 66 12.85 15.42 -16.28
C GLY A 66 12.55 15.94 -17.68
N TYR A 67 12.12 15.06 -18.60
CA TYR A 67 11.76 15.43 -19.97
C TYR A 67 10.54 16.36 -19.99
N ALA A 68 9.50 16.08 -19.19
CA ALA A 68 8.34 16.96 -19.08
C ALA A 68 8.73 18.39 -18.65
N ARG A 69 9.70 18.52 -17.73
CA ARG A 69 10.21 19.82 -17.28
C ARG A 69 10.95 20.54 -18.40
N LEU A 70 11.80 19.84 -19.16
CA LEU A 70 12.51 20.42 -20.31
C LEU A 70 11.52 20.85 -21.40
N ILE A 71 10.53 20.01 -21.71
CA ILE A 71 9.49 20.28 -22.70
C ILE A 71 8.63 21.47 -22.28
N HIS A 72 8.18 21.51 -21.03
CA HIS A 72 7.44 22.65 -20.49
C HIS A 72 8.23 23.95 -20.67
N ASN A 73 9.51 23.96 -20.30
CA ASN A 73 10.36 25.14 -20.44
C ASN A 73 10.66 25.50 -21.90
N PHE A 74 10.74 24.52 -22.80
CA PHE A 74 10.84 24.78 -24.24
C PHE A 74 9.59 25.50 -24.74
N ILE A 75 8.38 25.03 -24.37
CA ILE A 75 7.11 25.70 -24.69
C ILE A 75 7.14 27.16 -24.16
N MET A 76 7.65 27.38 -22.94
CA MET A 76 7.75 28.73 -22.37
C MET A 76 8.79 29.62 -23.08
N ASP A 77 9.92 29.05 -23.52
CA ASP A 77 10.94 29.78 -24.29
C ASP A 77 10.42 30.16 -25.69
N GLN A 78 9.53 29.35 -26.28
CA GLN A 78 8.85 29.67 -27.55
C GLN A 78 7.79 30.77 -27.44
N ASN A 79 7.29 31.04 -26.23
CA ASN A 79 6.22 31.99 -26.02
C ASN A 79 6.42 32.83 -24.74
N PRO A 80 7.43 33.70 -24.71
CA PRO A 80 7.80 34.44 -23.50
C PRO A 80 6.75 35.47 -23.06
N THR A 81 5.86 35.90 -23.95
CA THR A 81 4.85 36.95 -23.71
C THR A 81 3.42 36.43 -23.52
N GLY A 82 3.19 35.11 -23.62
CA GLY A 82 1.86 34.51 -23.42
C GLY A 82 0.82 34.80 -24.51
N THR A 83 1.27 35.29 -25.68
CA THR A 83 0.41 35.45 -26.88
C THR A 83 0.02 34.09 -27.46
N LEU A 84 -1.03 34.01 -28.30
CA LEU A 84 -1.44 32.74 -28.93
C LEU A 84 -0.26 32.11 -29.71
N SER A 85 0.44 31.14 -29.12
CA SER A 85 1.52 30.44 -29.80
C SER A 85 0.97 29.26 -30.58
N ARG A 86 1.59 28.99 -31.73
CA ARG A 86 1.42 27.74 -32.45
C ARG A 86 1.73 26.57 -31.50
N LYS A 87 0.99 25.47 -31.61
CA LYS A 87 1.22 24.25 -30.83
C LYS A 87 2.65 23.74 -31.04
N VAL A 88 3.28 23.28 -29.97
CA VAL A 88 4.54 22.54 -30.04
C VAL A 88 4.23 21.08 -30.38
N TYR A 89 4.95 20.49 -31.34
CA TYR A 89 4.78 19.09 -31.70
C TYR A 89 5.84 18.26 -30.99
N ILE A 90 5.41 17.37 -30.10
CA ILE A 90 6.29 16.41 -29.44
C ILE A 90 6.23 15.12 -30.25
N VAL A 91 7.34 14.70 -30.84
CA VAL A 91 7.43 13.48 -31.65
C VAL A 91 8.35 12.51 -30.95
N GLU A 92 7.79 11.38 -30.51
CA GLU A 92 8.56 10.27 -29.93
C GLU A 92 8.91 9.27 -31.03
N ILE A 93 10.20 9.07 -31.26
CA ILE A 93 10.72 8.16 -32.28
C ILE A 93 10.95 6.78 -31.64
N GLY A 94 10.32 5.74 -32.18
CA GLY A 94 10.45 4.38 -31.67
C GLY A 94 9.82 4.20 -30.29
N GLY A 95 8.59 4.68 -30.10
CA GLY A 95 7.95 4.66 -28.78
C GLY A 95 7.61 3.26 -28.23
N GLY A 96 7.73 2.21 -29.05
CA GLY A 96 7.68 0.81 -28.66
C GLY A 96 6.42 0.44 -27.88
N HIS A 97 6.58 0.13 -26.59
CA HIS A 97 5.48 -0.31 -25.74
C HIS A 97 4.75 0.83 -25.01
N GLY A 98 5.08 2.10 -25.24
CA GLY A 98 4.29 3.25 -24.77
C GLY A 98 4.27 3.52 -23.25
N ARG A 99 5.07 2.83 -22.44
CA ARG A 99 5.17 3.10 -20.99
C ARG A 99 5.82 4.45 -20.72
N PHE A 100 6.90 4.78 -21.44
CA PHE A 100 7.53 6.10 -21.35
C PHE A 100 6.55 7.19 -21.77
N THR A 101 5.86 7.02 -22.91
CA THR A 101 4.78 7.91 -23.38
C THR A 101 3.75 8.18 -22.29
N PHE A 102 3.25 7.12 -21.63
CA PHE A 102 2.29 7.25 -20.53
C PHE A 102 2.86 8.10 -19.38
N PHE A 103 4.08 7.80 -18.92
CA PHE A 103 4.71 8.56 -17.85
C PHE A 103 4.98 10.02 -18.23
N LEU A 104 5.39 10.28 -19.47
CA LEU A 104 5.67 11.62 -19.95
C LEU A 104 4.38 12.44 -20.06
N LEU A 105 3.30 11.88 -20.60
CA LEU A 105 1.99 12.54 -20.66
C LEU A 105 1.42 12.82 -19.26
N ARG A 106 1.55 11.88 -18.33
CA ARG A 106 1.21 12.07 -16.90
C ARG A 106 2.02 13.21 -16.28
N ALA A 107 3.32 13.26 -16.56
CA ALA A 107 4.19 14.32 -16.04
C ALA A 107 3.85 15.69 -16.66
N LEU A 108 3.54 15.74 -17.95
CA LEU A 108 3.08 16.94 -18.66
C LEU A 108 1.73 17.44 -18.13
N GLU A 109 0.81 16.53 -17.83
CA GLU A 109 -0.51 16.87 -17.28
C GLU A 109 -0.43 17.67 -15.98
N ARG A 110 0.64 17.52 -15.19
CA ARG A 110 0.88 18.31 -13.97
C ARG A 110 1.05 19.80 -14.24
N TYR A 111 1.44 20.19 -15.45
CA TYR A 111 1.55 21.58 -15.88
C TYR A 111 0.25 22.16 -16.44
N SER A 112 -0.84 21.38 -16.51
CA SER A 112 -2.13 21.85 -17.04
C SER A 112 -2.67 23.08 -16.33
N THR A 113 -2.56 23.14 -15.00
CA THR A 113 -2.95 24.33 -14.22
C THR A 113 -2.09 25.53 -14.55
N VAL A 114 -0.78 25.34 -14.68
CA VAL A 114 0.18 26.39 -15.05
C VAL A 114 -0.14 26.95 -16.44
N TRP A 115 -0.40 26.09 -17.42
CA TRP A 115 -0.77 26.54 -18.76
C TRP A 115 -2.10 27.30 -18.76
N LYS A 116 -3.08 26.83 -17.99
CA LYS A 116 -4.36 27.55 -17.85
C LYS A 116 -4.15 28.95 -17.26
N ASP A 117 -3.35 29.06 -16.20
CA ASP A 117 -3.07 30.34 -15.53
C ASP A 117 -2.26 31.30 -16.41
N LEU A 118 -1.47 30.77 -17.35
CA LEU A 118 -0.73 31.53 -18.37
C LEU A 118 -1.58 31.90 -19.60
N GLY A 119 -2.88 31.56 -19.62
CA GLY A 119 -3.80 31.97 -20.68
C GLY A 119 -3.88 31.03 -21.89
N TYR A 120 -3.37 29.80 -21.78
CA TYR A 120 -3.58 28.79 -22.83
C TYR A 120 -5.03 28.26 -22.77
N TYR A 121 -5.79 28.46 -23.84
CA TYR A 121 -7.19 27.98 -23.96
C TYR A 121 -7.31 26.49 -24.30
N ASP A 122 -6.23 25.90 -24.83
CA ASP A 122 -6.09 24.48 -25.14
C ASP A 122 -4.68 24.02 -24.73
N VAL A 123 -4.43 22.72 -24.72
CA VAL A 123 -3.11 22.16 -24.45
C VAL A 123 -2.07 22.75 -25.44
N PRO A 124 -0.91 23.25 -24.96
CA PRO A 124 0.06 23.94 -25.81
C PRO A 124 0.89 23.01 -26.71
N PHE A 125 0.59 21.72 -26.71
CA PHE A 125 1.32 20.73 -27.48
C PHE A 125 0.39 19.74 -28.17
N LYS A 126 0.94 19.04 -29.16
CA LYS A 126 0.38 17.79 -29.69
C LYS A 126 1.46 16.72 -29.60
N TYR A 127 1.14 15.59 -28.98
CA TYR A 127 2.05 14.46 -28.83
C TYR A 127 1.79 13.46 -29.96
N ILE A 128 2.83 13.10 -30.70
CA ILE A 128 2.79 12.13 -31.78
C ILE A 128 3.74 10.99 -31.40
N PHE A 129 3.15 9.86 -31.02
CA PHE A 129 3.85 8.60 -30.86
C PHE A 129 4.16 8.04 -32.24
N THR A 130 5.42 7.68 -32.48
CA THR A 130 5.81 7.03 -33.73
C THR A 130 6.58 5.74 -33.52
N ASP A 131 6.39 4.82 -34.45
CA ASP A 131 7.11 3.56 -34.54
C ASP A 131 7.31 3.21 -36.04
N ALA A 132 8.26 2.32 -36.35
CA ALA A 132 8.55 1.94 -37.72
C ALA A 132 7.39 1.15 -38.37
N SER A 133 6.61 0.44 -37.56
CA SER A 133 5.41 -0.29 -37.99
C SER A 133 4.21 0.02 -37.09
N ASP A 134 2.99 -0.19 -37.59
CA ASP A 134 1.76 0.00 -36.80
C ASP A 134 1.36 -1.24 -35.96
N ALA A 135 2.19 -2.29 -35.95
CA ALA A 135 1.90 -3.54 -35.29
C ALA A 135 1.60 -3.38 -33.78
N SER A 136 2.25 -2.42 -33.11
CA SER A 136 2.06 -2.11 -31.70
C SER A 136 0.81 -1.27 -31.42
N PHE A 137 0.24 -0.57 -32.41
CA PHE A 137 -0.82 0.42 -32.19
C PHE A 137 -2.11 -0.24 -31.69
N SER A 138 -2.43 -1.44 -32.16
CA SER A 138 -3.61 -2.20 -31.69
C SER A 138 -3.56 -2.45 -30.18
N PHE A 139 -2.38 -2.77 -29.65
CA PHE A 139 -2.17 -2.94 -28.21
C PHE A 139 -2.27 -1.61 -27.45
N LEU A 140 -1.71 -0.54 -28.01
CA LEU A 140 -1.65 0.78 -27.37
C LEU A 140 -3.00 1.52 -27.37
N THR A 141 -3.90 1.17 -28.29
CA THR A 141 -5.21 1.83 -28.51
C THR A 141 -6.42 1.01 -28.05
N ARG A 142 -6.22 -0.18 -27.48
CA ARG A 142 -7.32 -0.96 -26.86
C ARG A 142 -7.93 -0.21 -25.67
N GLU A 143 -9.22 -0.40 -25.40
CA GLU A 143 -9.94 0.30 -24.33
C GLU A 143 -9.31 0.16 -22.93
N SER A 144 -8.64 -0.96 -22.67
CA SER A 144 -7.94 -1.21 -21.40
C SER A 144 -6.55 -0.57 -21.31
N SER A 145 -6.09 0.12 -22.35
CA SER A 145 -4.79 0.80 -22.36
C SER A 145 -4.79 2.05 -21.48
N ALA A 146 -3.70 2.23 -20.73
CA ALA A 146 -3.47 3.43 -19.91
C ALA A 146 -3.33 4.73 -20.74
N LEU A 147 -3.18 4.62 -22.07
CA LEU A 147 -3.07 5.77 -22.97
C LEU A 147 -4.43 6.32 -23.44
N ILE A 148 -5.53 5.56 -23.29
CA ILE A 148 -6.87 5.95 -23.75
C ILE A 148 -7.31 7.34 -23.26
N PRO A 149 -7.11 7.73 -21.99
CA PRO A 149 -7.49 9.07 -21.53
C PRO A 149 -6.80 10.20 -22.30
N TYR A 150 -5.58 10.00 -22.79
CA TYR A 150 -4.83 11.03 -23.54
C TYR A 150 -5.22 11.07 -25.02
N ILE A 151 -5.62 9.93 -25.58
CA ILE A 151 -6.21 9.86 -26.93
C ILE A 151 -7.56 10.59 -26.93
N GLN A 152 -8.42 10.30 -25.94
CA GLN A 152 -9.74 10.92 -25.81
C GLN A 152 -9.65 12.44 -25.56
N LYS A 153 -8.62 12.91 -24.85
CA LYS A 153 -8.31 14.34 -24.70
C LYS A 153 -7.79 15.00 -25.98
N GLY A 154 -7.46 14.22 -27.01
CA GLY A 154 -6.81 14.71 -28.23
C GLY A 154 -5.35 15.15 -28.03
N TRP A 155 -4.70 14.70 -26.95
CA TRP A 155 -3.30 15.04 -26.65
C TRP A 155 -2.33 14.14 -27.40
N LEU A 156 -2.70 12.86 -27.57
CA LEU A 156 -1.86 11.81 -28.12
C LEU A 156 -2.41 11.31 -29.46
N GLU A 157 -1.54 11.25 -30.46
CA GLU A 157 -1.77 10.69 -31.79
C GLU A 157 -0.71 9.63 -32.11
N PHE A 158 -0.98 8.79 -33.11
CA PHE A 158 -0.08 7.73 -33.57
C PHE A 158 0.21 7.88 -35.06
N ALA A 159 1.45 7.65 -35.46
CA ALA A 159 1.86 7.65 -36.87
C ALA A 159 3.04 6.69 -37.10
N CYS A 160 3.16 6.13 -38.31
CA CYS A 160 4.36 5.36 -38.67
C CYS A 160 5.50 6.31 -39.07
N PHE A 161 6.71 6.01 -38.64
CA PHE A 161 7.91 6.75 -39.01
C PHE A 161 9.15 5.86 -38.90
N ASN A 162 9.88 5.68 -40.01
CA ASN A 162 11.15 4.96 -40.05
C ASN A 162 12.31 5.97 -40.06
N GLY A 163 13.12 5.99 -39.00
CA GLY A 163 14.21 6.96 -38.85
C GLY A 163 15.27 6.93 -39.96
N ASN A 164 15.46 5.80 -40.66
CA ASN A 164 16.45 5.70 -41.74
C ASN A 164 15.93 6.27 -43.08
N SER A 165 14.64 6.11 -43.36
CA SER A 165 14.05 6.37 -44.69
C SER A 165 13.06 7.53 -44.72
N SER A 166 12.18 7.66 -43.73
CA SER A 166 11.08 8.63 -43.69
C SER A 166 11.51 10.10 -43.57
N GLU A 167 10.67 10.99 -44.11
CA GLU A 167 10.71 12.44 -43.93
C GLU A 167 9.66 12.88 -42.88
N PRO A 168 9.86 14.02 -42.18
CA PRO A 168 8.85 14.55 -41.23
C PRO A 168 7.46 14.75 -41.85
N SER A 169 7.40 15.04 -43.16
CA SER A 169 6.15 15.16 -43.92
C SER A 169 5.37 13.84 -44.06
N ASP A 170 6.04 12.70 -43.84
CA ASP A 170 5.44 11.36 -43.92
C ASP A 170 4.68 10.99 -42.64
N ILE A 171 4.89 11.74 -41.55
CA ILE A 171 4.13 11.60 -40.32
C ILE A 171 2.70 12.06 -40.57
N LYS A 172 1.83 11.09 -40.86
CA LYS A 172 0.39 11.27 -41.04
C LYS A 172 -0.37 10.80 -39.80
N PHE A 173 -1.18 11.68 -39.23
CA PHE A 173 -1.99 11.37 -38.04
C PHE A 173 -3.45 11.86 -38.21
N GLY A 174 -4.24 11.72 -37.14
CA GLY A 174 -5.67 12.01 -37.13
C GLY A 174 -6.51 10.89 -37.74
N LEU A 175 -7.84 10.99 -37.58
CA LEU A 175 -8.79 9.95 -38.00
C LEU A 175 -8.72 9.62 -39.50
N SER A 176 -8.46 10.61 -40.34
CA SER A 176 -8.32 10.43 -41.80
C SER A 176 -6.91 10.05 -42.25
N LYS A 177 -5.92 10.03 -41.34
CA LYS A 177 -4.48 9.91 -41.65
C LYS A 177 -4.01 10.90 -42.73
N GLN A 178 -4.49 12.14 -42.65
CA GLN A 178 -4.11 13.23 -43.58
C GLN A 178 -3.46 14.42 -42.88
N GLU A 179 -3.57 14.52 -41.55
CA GLU A 179 -2.95 15.61 -40.81
C GLU A 179 -1.43 15.41 -40.76
N THR A 180 -0.69 16.51 -40.89
CA THR A 180 0.78 16.54 -40.88
C THR A 180 1.29 17.61 -39.94
N ILE A 181 2.53 17.47 -39.49
CA ILE A 181 3.23 18.52 -38.77
C ILE A 181 3.48 19.70 -39.74
N PRO A 182 2.95 20.91 -39.50
CA PRO A 182 3.18 22.06 -40.37
C PRO A 182 4.68 22.40 -40.47
N SER A 183 5.12 22.92 -41.62
CA SER A 183 6.48 23.46 -41.77
C SER A 183 6.73 24.61 -40.80
N GLU A 184 7.98 24.77 -40.36
CA GLU A 184 8.43 25.80 -39.41
C GLU A 184 7.75 25.68 -38.02
N SER A 185 7.20 24.50 -37.69
CA SER A 185 6.65 24.24 -36.37
C SER A 185 7.76 24.06 -35.34
N SER A 186 7.47 24.49 -34.11
CA SER A 186 8.29 24.19 -32.94
C SER A 186 8.20 22.69 -32.64
N ILE A 187 9.32 21.97 -32.68
CA ILE A 187 9.34 20.51 -32.50
C ILE A 187 10.17 20.14 -31.27
N VAL A 188 9.63 19.22 -30.47
CA VAL A 188 10.42 18.44 -29.52
C VAL A 188 10.53 17.03 -30.10
N LEU A 189 11.75 16.55 -30.29
CA LEU A 189 12.00 15.14 -30.59
C LEU A 189 12.41 14.40 -29.33
N VAL A 190 11.79 13.25 -29.09
CA VAL A 190 12.19 12.31 -28.04
C VAL A 190 12.79 11.08 -28.73
N CYS A 191 14.06 10.80 -28.47
CA CYS A 191 14.84 9.72 -29.08
C CYS A 191 15.47 8.88 -27.97
N ASN A 192 14.67 8.04 -27.32
CA ASN A 192 15.16 7.14 -26.27
C ASN A 192 15.43 5.75 -26.87
N TYR A 193 16.67 5.28 -26.80
CA TYR A 193 17.04 3.89 -27.14
C TYR A 193 16.61 3.48 -28.54
N VAL A 194 16.89 4.37 -29.49
CA VAL A 194 16.46 4.24 -30.88
C VAL A 194 17.58 4.61 -31.84
N LEU A 195 18.51 5.49 -31.45
CA LEU A 195 19.60 5.90 -32.32
C LEU A 195 20.66 4.79 -32.45
N ASP A 196 20.77 3.93 -31.44
CA ASP A 196 21.56 2.69 -31.43
C ASP A 196 21.12 1.65 -32.48
N SER A 197 19.90 1.83 -32.99
CA SER A 197 19.24 0.95 -33.95
C SER A 197 19.15 1.58 -35.36
N LEU A 198 19.72 2.77 -35.56
CA LEU A 198 19.78 3.44 -36.87
C LEU A 198 21.12 3.18 -37.58
N LEU A 199 21.09 3.30 -38.90
CA LEU A 199 22.22 3.02 -39.78
C LEU A 199 23.49 3.75 -39.32
N THR A 200 24.57 2.99 -39.16
CA THR A 200 25.87 3.48 -38.69
C THR A 200 26.99 3.03 -39.62
N ASP A 201 27.95 3.92 -39.86
CA ASP A 201 29.23 3.62 -40.53
C ASP A 201 30.35 3.55 -39.49
N ALA A 202 31.51 3.00 -39.85
CA ALA A 202 32.67 2.97 -38.95
C ALA A 202 33.98 3.21 -39.71
N ILE A 203 34.80 4.10 -39.14
CA ILE A 203 36.04 4.59 -39.74
C ILE A 203 37.19 4.31 -38.78
N ALA A 204 38.34 3.88 -39.32
CA ALA A 204 39.59 3.76 -38.59
C ALA A 204 40.67 4.66 -39.20
N ILE A 205 41.56 5.12 -38.34
CA ILE A 205 42.76 5.88 -38.67
C ILE A 205 43.93 5.16 -38.01
N SER A 206 44.89 4.68 -38.82
CA SER A 206 46.10 4.05 -38.31
C SER A 206 47.14 5.06 -37.83
N LYS A 207 48.19 4.59 -37.15
CA LYS A 207 49.37 5.42 -36.83
C LYS A 207 50.01 6.04 -38.07
N ASP A 208 50.00 5.31 -39.18
CA ASP A 208 50.55 5.73 -40.47
C ASP A 208 49.59 6.61 -41.27
N LYS A 209 48.51 7.10 -40.64
CA LYS A 209 47.48 7.97 -41.24
C LYS A 209 46.70 7.32 -42.39
N VAL A 210 46.74 6.00 -42.49
CA VAL A 210 45.88 5.23 -43.38
C VAL A 210 44.46 5.31 -42.86
N ILE A 211 43.52 5.65 -43.74
CA ILE A 211 42.10 5.73 -43.40
C ILE A 211 41.39 4.51 -43.99
N SER A 212 40.64 3.81 -43.16
CA SER A 212 39.96 2.56 -43.53
C SER A 212 38.50 2.58 -43.10
N LYS A 213 37.64 1.85 -43.81
CA LYS A 213 36.26 1.58 -43.41
C LYS A 213 36.12 0.19 -42.82
N ALA A 214 35.19 0.03 -41.89
CA ALA A 214 34.85 -1.28 -41.38
C ALA A 214 34.07 -2.09 -42.42
N THR A 215 34.55 -3.30 -42.68
CA THR A 215 33.81 -4.37 -43.35
C THR A 215 33.55 -5.49 -42.35
N VAL A 216 32.43 -6.18 -42.54
CA VAL A 216 31.98 -7.23 -41.62
C VAL A 216 31.64 -8.50 -42.40
N SER A 217 32.01 -9.64 -41.84
CA SER A 217 31.53 -10.94 -42.26
C SER A 217 30.64 -11.52 -41.16
N VAL A 218 29.49 -12.06 -41.54
CA VAL A 218 28.50 -12.64 -40.62
C VAL A 218 28.55 -14.16 -40.77
N TYR A 219 28.70 -14.85 -39.65
CA TYR A 219 28.70 -16.31 -39.57
C TYR A 219 27.53 -16.79 -38.71
N SER A 220 27.04 -17.99 -38.99
CA SER A 220 26.02 -18.68 -38.18
C SER A 220 26.45 -20.09 -37.84
N SER A 221 25.96 -20.60 -36.71
CA SER A 221 26.14 -22.01 -36.30
C SER A 221 25.35 -23.00 -37.15
N GLN A 222 24.46 -22.52 -38.03
CA GLN A 222 23.66 -23.33 -38.95
C GLN A 222 23.53 -22.64 -40.31
N VAL A 223 23.11 -23.40 -41.33
CA VAL A 223 22.75 -22.85 -42.64
C VAL A 223 21.49 -21.98 -42.48
N GLU A 224 21.52 -20.76 -43.02
CA GLU A 224 20.38 -19.84 -43.01
C GLU A 224 19.71 -19.83 -44.39
N GLU A 225 18.44 -20.23 -44.47
CA GLU A 225 17.64 -20.12 -45.70
C GLU A 225 17.19 -18.67 -45.97
N ASP A 226 16.96 -17.91 -44.90
CA ASP A 226 16.56 -16.50 -44.92
C ASP A 226 17.58 -15.67 -44.15
N LEU A 227 18.46 -14.98 -44.89
CA LEU A 227 19.56 -14.19 -44.34
C LEU A 227 19.10 -12.97 -43.53
N THR A 228 17.81 -12.63 -43.57
CA THR A 228 17.23 -11.51 -42.84
C THR A 228 16.45 -11.97 -41.60
N HIS A 229 16.45 -13.28 -41.31
CA HIS A 229 15.65 -13.82 -40.23
C HIS A 229 16.13 -13.30 -38.86
N PRO A 230 15.26 -12.71 -38.01
CA PRO A 230 15.66 -12.04 -36.77
C PRO A 230 16.43 -12.92 -35.78
N SER A 231 16.11 -14.22 -35.71
CA SER A 231 16.78 -15.17 -34.81
C SER A 231 18.26 -15.37 -35.11
N ILE A 232 18.76 -14.94 -36.28
CA ILE A 232 20.19 -14.98 -36.60
C ILE A 232 20.99 -14.21 -35.54
N ALA A 233 20.46 -13.10 -35.02
CA ALA A 233 21.11 -12.29 -33.99
C ALA A 233 21.52 -13.08 -32.74
N ASP A 234 20.76 -14.11 -32.36
CA ASP A 234 21.03 -14.93 -31.16
C ASP A 234 22.22 -15.89 -31.31
N ARG A 235 22.60 -16.21 -32.54
CA ARG A 235 23.60 -17.25 -32.85
C ARG A 235 24.72 -16.80 -33.77
N MET A 236 24.65 -15.58 -34.28
CA MET A 236 25.65 -15.05 -35.19
C MET A 236 26.95 -14.72 -34.46
N THR A 237 28.04 -14.79 -35.21
CA THR A 237 29.35 -14.29 -34.82
C THR A 237 29.93 -13.48 -35.97
N LEU A 238 30.80 -12.53 -35.62
CA LEU A 238 31.25 -11.50 -36.56
C LEU A 238 32.78 -11.53 -36.72
N SER A 239 33.24 -11.42 -37.96
CA SER A 239 34.64 -11.09 -38.24
C SER A 239 34.71 -9.71 -38.86
N TRP A 240 35.59 -8.87 -38.32
CA TRP A 240 35.77 -7.48 -38.75
C TRP A 240 37.06 -7.32 -39.52
N SER A 241 37.01 -6.57 -40.60
CA SER A 241 38.17 -6.15 -41.38
C SER A 241 38.14 -4.65 -41.61
N TRP A 242 39.31 -4.06 -41.81
CA TRP A 242 39.47 -2.64 -42.10
C TRP A 242 39.94 -2.50 -43.54
N LYS A 243 39.00 -2.22 -44.44
CA LYS A 243 39.29 -1.98 -45.84
C LYS A 243 39.87 -0.58 -45.99
N GLU A 244 41.14 -0.48 -46.37
CA GLU A 244 41.76 0.79 -46.74
C GLU A 244 40.93 1.47 -47.82
N ILE A 245 40.68 2.76 -47.63
CA ILE A 245 39.93 3.53 -48.62
C ILE A 245 40.90 3.93 -49.72
N LEU A 246 40.76 3.30 -50.88
CA LEU A 246 41.63 3.56 -52.03
C LEU A 246 41.02 4.62 -52.95
N ASP A 247 41.85 5.18 -53.81
CA ASP A 247 41.46 6.21 -54.79
C ASP A 247 40.30 5.76 -55.71
N GLU A 248 40.23 4.47 -56.02
CA GLU A 248 39.23 3.85 -56.89
C GLU A 248 37.85 3.74 -56.22
N ASP A 249 37.78 3.72 -54.88
CA ASP A 249 36.53 3.65 -54.11
C ASP A 249 35.69 4.95 -54.20
N PHE A 250 36.23 6.01 -54.84
CA PHE A 250 35.59 7.32 -55.03
C PHE A 250 35.14 7.61 -56.46
N SER A 251 35.06 6.60 -57.35
CA SER A 251 34.68 6.80 -58.76
C SER A 251 33.33 7.53 -58.92
N LEU A 252 33.31 8.60 -59.73
CA LEU A 252 32.22 9.58 -59.88
C LEU A 252 30.90 9.04 -60.54
N ASN A 253 30.79 7.75 -60.82
CA ASN A 253 29.70 7.22 -61.65
C ASN A 253 28.35 6.99 -60.91
N SER A 254 28.22 7.37 -59.65
CA SER A 254 26.94 7.29 -58.90
C SER A 254 26.28 8.66 -58.63
N ILE A 255 26.70 9.74 -59.29
CA ILE A 255 26.39 11.14 -58.89
C ILE A 255 25.16 11.75 -59.62
N HIS A 256 24.30 10.94 -60.25
CA HIS A 256 23.09 11.47 -60.92
C HIS A 256 21.79 10.85 -60.41
N SER A 257 21.35 11.31 -59.24
CA SER A 257 19.94 11.69 -59.02
C SER A 257 19.75 12.37 -57.65
N GLU A 258 19.09 13.54 -57.67
CA GLU A 258 18.38 14.19 -56.55
C GLU A 258 19.18 14.95 -55.48
N ASN A 259 19.57 16.20 -55.81
CA ASN A 259 18.89 17.41 -55.32
C ASN A 259 19.74 18.66 -55.58
N ARG A 260 19.17 19.62 -56.33
CA ARG A 260 19.75 20.96 -56.53
C ARG A 260 19.51 21.79 -55.27
N ILE A 261 20.56 22.06 -54.51
CA ILE A 261 20.62 23.24 -53.65
C ILE A 261 21.54 24.25 -54.32
N SER A 262 20.92 25.30 -54.86
CA SER A 262 21.59 26.49 -55.37
C SER A 262 22.09 27.34 -54.20
N ASN A 263 23.29 27.91 -54.37
CA ASN A 263 23.99 28.88 -53.52
C ASN A 263 24.97 28.33 -52.48
N THR A 264 25.92 27.51 -52.91
CA THR A 264 27.25 27.37 -52.24
C THR A 264 28.38 26.96 -53.19
N PHE A 265 28.17 27.04 -54.51
CA PHE A 265 29.13 26.58 -55.52
C PHE A 265 30.38 27.47 -55.69
N ASP A 266 30.38 28.71 -55.18
CA ASP A 266 31.50 29.64 -55.34
C ASP A 266 32.79 29.25 -54.57
N LYS A 267 32.73 28.27 -53.66
CA LYS A 267 33.93 27.77 -52.95
C LYS A 267 34.51 26.47 -53.50
N VAL A 268 33.76 25.73 -54.32
CA VAL A 268 34.23 24.45 -54.90
C VAL A 268 34.85 24.65 -56.29
N GLU A 269 34.44 25.70 -57.03
CA GLU A 269 35.02 25.99 -58.35
C GLU A 269 36.51 26.41 -58.33
N LYS A 270 37.11 26.65 -57.16
CA LYS A 270 38.56 26.87 -57.03
C LYS A 270 39.38 25.60 -56.77
N ILE A 271 38.77 24.42 -56.70
CA ILE A 271 39.48 23.14 -56.49
C ILE A 271 39.63 22.34 -57.82
N GLN A 272 39.17 22.86 -58.96
CA GLN A 272 39.24 22.14 -60.23
C GLN A 272 40.56 22.27 -61.01
N GLU A 273 41.58 22.94 -60.48
CA GLU A 273 42.91 22.93 -61.09
C GLU A 273 43.99 22.84 -60.02
N THR A 274 44.26 21.63 -59.49
CA THR A 274 45.60 21.16 -59.04
C THR A 274 45.55 19.77 -58.40
N GLU A 275 46.47 18.90 -58.83
CA GLU A 275 47.12 17.81 -58.09
C GLU A 275 46.32 16.68 -57.41
N TYR A 276 47.00 15.55 -57.21
CA TYR A 276 46.50 14.32 -56.60
C TYR A 276 45.91 14.58 -55.20
N LEU A 277 44.58 14.67 -55.10
CA LEU A 277 43.88 14.72 -53.81
C LEU A 277 44.27 13.50 -52.96
N THR A 278 44.64 13.76 -51.71
CA THR A 278 44.94 12.73 -50.71
C THR A 278 43.69 11.91 -50.37
N VAL A 279 43.86 10.69 -49.88
CA VAL A 279 42.74 9.84 -49.37
C VAL A 279 41.90 10.59 -48.32
N LYS A 280 42.57 11.37 -47.45
CA LYS A 280 41.92 12.28 -46.49
C LYS A 280 40.98 13.26 -47.19
N GLU A 281 41.44 13.96 -48.21
CA GLU A 281 40.64 14.93 -48.97
C GLU A 281 39.49 14.27 -49.73
N LYS A 282 39.69 13.08 -50.31
CA LYS A 282 38.62 12.34 -51.00
C LYS A 282 37.52 11.87 -50.05
N LEU A 283 37.89 11.34 -48.88
CA LEU A 283 36.92 10.95 -47.85
C LEU A 283 36.11 12.16 -47.39
N LEU A 284 36.80 13.27 -47.16
CA LEU A 284 36.16 14.53 -46.83
C LEU A 284 35.20 14.99 -47.94
N ILE A 285 35.60 14.94 -49.22
CA ILE A 285 34.71 15.26 -50.36
C ILE A 285 33.45 14.38 -50.36
N LYS A 286 33.58 13.07 -50.10
CA LYS A 286 32.43 12.15 -50.02
C LYS A 286 31.40 12.60 -48.97
N TYR A 287 31.85 12.94 -47.77
CA TYR A 287 30.93 13.45 -46.75
C TYR A 287 30.45 14.87 -47.02
N PHE A 288 31.27 15.72 -47.65
CA PHE A 288 30.88 17.07 -48.08
C PHE A 288 29.73 17.04 -49.09
N GLN A 289 29.78 16.09 -50.04
CA GLN A 289 28.70 15.86 -51.02
C GLN A 289 27.41 15.40 -50.35
N PHE A 290 27.49 14.72 -49.21
CA PHE A 290 26.33 14.29 -48.42
C PHE A 290 25.78 15.41 -47.53
N ASP A 291 26.67 16.09 -46.79
CA ASP A 291 26.36 17.14 -45.83
C ASP A 291 27.63 17.89 -45.37
N TYR A 292 27.61 19.23 -45.45
CA TYR A 292 28.74 20.07 -45.04
C TYR A 292 29.09 19.96 -43.55
N SER A 293 28.08 19.90 -42.68
CA SER A 293 28.31 19.80 -41.24
C SER A 293 28.82 18.42 -40.85
N LEU A 294 28.40 17.37 -41.55
CA LEU A 294 28.98 16.03 -41.39
C LEU A 294 30.45 16.00 -41.81
N TYR A 295 30.81 16.70 -42.90
CA TYR A 295 32.21 16.89 -43.29
C TYR A 295 33.04 17.51 -42.15
N ASN A 296 32.53 18.56 -41.49
CA ASN A 296 33.26 19.21 -40.38
C ASN A 296 33.43 18.28 -39.17
N VAL A 297 32.43 17.44 -38.88
CA VAL A 297 32.53 16.41 -37.83
C VAL A 297 33.63 15.42 -38.15
N VAL A 298 33.61 14.81 -39.34
CA VAL A 298 34.62 13.83 -39.75
C VAL A 298 36.01 14.46 -39.77
N LYS A 299 36.14 15.68 -40.30
CA LYS A 299 37.39 16.44 -40.28
C LYS A 299 37.92 16.62 -38.87
N SER A 300 37.07 17.00 -37.91
CA SER A 300 37.47 17.20 -36.52
C SER A 300 38.09 15.95 -35.88
N TYR A 301 37.61 14.76 -36.24
CA TYR A 301 38.21 13.50 -35.79
C TYR A 301 39.53 13.22 -36.51
N LEU A 302 39.59 13.40 -37.83
CA LEU A 302 40.82 13.21 -38.61
C LEU A 302 41.97 14.13 -38.16
N ASP A 303 41.66 15.27 -37.53
CA ASP A 303 42.63 16.24 -37.02
C ASP A 303 43.13 15.92 -35.59
N LEU A 304 42.59 14.91 -34.88
CA LEU A 304 43.04 14.50 -33.53
C LEU A 304 44.42 13.81 -33.51
N ASP A 305 45.01 13.58 -34.68
CA ASP A 305 46.37 13.07 -34.90
C ASP A 305 46.73 11.76 -34.15
N ARG A 306 45.76 10.92 -33.82
CA ARG A 306 45.97 9.66 -33.08
C ARG A 306 45.39 8.44 -33.79
N GLU A 307 45.91 7.26 -33.45
CA GLU A 307 45.35 5.99 -33.89
C GLU A 307 44.03 5.72 -33.18
N MET A 308 42.95 5.56 -33.96
CA MET A 308 41.60 5.35 -33.42
C MET A 308 40.65 4.77 -34.46
N SER A 309 39.61 4.08 -33.99
CA SER A 309 38.38 3.88 -34.75
C SER A 309 37.19 4.52 -34.06
N PHE A 310 36.20 4.92 -34.84
CA PHE A 310 34.95 5.49 -34.34
C PHE A 310 33.78 5.13 -35.25
N VAL A 311 32.60 5.04 -34.64
CA VAL A 311 31.32 4.88 -35.35
C VAL A 311 30.74 6.24 -35.73
N LEU A 312 30.03 6.30 -36.86
CA LEU A 312 29.42 7.50 -37.41
C LEU A 312 27.91 7.27 -37.63
N PRO A 313 27.02 7.92 -36.84
CA PRO A 313 25.60 7.56 -36.77
C PRO A 313 24.83 8.23 -37.92
N LEU A 314 25.02 7.73 -39.14
CA LEU A 314 24.50 8.32 -40.37
C LEU A 314 22.96 8.42 -40.39
N GLY A 315 22.27 7.37 -39.97
CA GLY A 315 20.80 7.33 -39.90
C GLY A 315 20.27 8.38 -38.93
N ALA A 316 20.84 8.45 -37.73
CA ALA A 316 20.48 9.46 -36.74
C ALA A 316 20.71 10.89 -37.24
N ILE A 317 21.89 11.19 -37.81
CA ILE A 317 22.20 12.53 -38.34
C ILE A 317 21.23 12.90 -39.47
N LYS A 318 20.96 11.98 -40.39
CA LYS A 318 20.02 12.22 -41.50
C LYS A 318 18.61 12.52 -40.97
N MET A 319 18.10 11.72 -40.05
CA MET A 319 16.79 11.93 -39.41
C MET A 319 16.72 13.28 -38.71
N LEU A 320 17.68 13.57 -37.82
CA LEU A 320 17.71 14.79 -37.03
C LEU A 320 17.83 16.04 -37.91
N ARG A 321 18.61 15.97 -39.00
CA ARG A 321 18.71 17.04 -40.00
C ARG A 321 17.38 17.35 -40.66
N ARG A 322 16.64 16.31 -41.08
CA ARG A 322 15.33 16.50 -41.74
C ARG A 322 14.34 17.23 -40.83
N PHE A 323 14.29 16.85 -39.55
CA PHE A 323 13.48 17.58 -38.58
C PHE A 323 13.98 18.99 -38.29
N TYR A 324 15.30 19.20 -38.21
CA TYR A 324 15.88 20.54 -38.05
C TYR A 324 15.51 21.46 -39.22
N GLN A 325 15.55 20.95 -40.45
CA GLN A 325 15.12 21.68 -41.65
C GLN A 325 13.61 21.93 -41.62
N HIS A 326 12.80 20.92 -41.29
CA HIS A 326 11.34 21.03 -41.21
C HIS A 326 10.88 22.04 -40.15
N SER A 327 11.60 22.15 -39.03
CA SER A 327 11.33 23.09 -37.95
C SER A 327 11.97 24.47 -38.16
N ALA A 328 12.68 24.70 -39.27
CA ALA A 328 13.52 25.90 -39.48
C ALA A 328 14.44 26.22 -38.29
N GLY A 329 15.06 25.19 -37.71
CA GLY A 329 15.93 25.30 -36.54
C GLY A 329 15.22 25.44 -35.19
N ASN A 330 13.90 25.52 -35.16
CA ASN A 330 13.12 25.59 -33.93
C ASN A 330 12.84 24.21 -33.31
N ILE A 331 13.90 23.55 -32.86
CA ILE A 331 13.85 22.17 -32.38
C ILE A 331 14.59 21.98 -31.06
N CYS A 332 14.02 21.13 -30.20
CA CYS A 332 14.66 20.56 -29.02
C CYS A 332 14.68 19.04 -29.18
N VAL A 333 15.85 18.40 -29.11
CA VAL A 333 15.98 16.93 -29.23
C VAL A 333 16.45 16.39 -27.89
N LEU A 334 15.68 15.47 -27.31
CA LEU A 334 15.99 14.76 -26.09
C LEU A 334 16.44 13.35 -26.46
N ILE A 335 17.74 13.11 -26.39
CA ILE A 335 18.37 11.83 -26.73
C ILE A 335 18.70 11.11 -25.43
N GLY A 336 18.21 9.88 -25.28
CA GLY A 336 18.57 8.97 -24.18
C GLY A 336 19.06 7.65 -24.72
N ASP A 337 20.37 7.46 -24.84
CA ASP A 337 20.92 6.29 -25.54
C ASP A 337 22.26 5.85 -24.95
N LYS A 338 22.66 4.60 -25.24
CA LYS A 338 24.02 4.13 -24.94
C LYS A 338 24.98 4.69 -25.96
N GLY A 339 26.01 5.40 -25.52
CA GLY A 339 26.89 6.02 -26.48
C GLY A 339 28.13 6.67 -25.92
N TYR A 340 29.05 6.95 -26.83
CA TYR A 340 30.29 7.67 -26.58
C TYR A 340 30.00 9.15 -26.37
N PRO A 341 30.14 9.68 -25.14
CA PRO A 341 29.80 11.07 -24.85
C PRO A 341 30.82 12.04 -25.45
N ASP A 342 32.09 11.64 -25.60
CA ASP A 342 33.15 12.44 -26.18
C ASP A 342 34.18 11.53 -26.88
N ASP A 343 35.15 12.13 -27.58
CA ASP A 343 36.12 11.36 -28.35
C ASP A 343 37.11 10.56 -27.48
N THR A 344 37.19 10.78 -26.16
CA THR A 344 38.27 10.21 -25.33
C THR A 344 38.28 8.69 -25.25
N GLU A 345 37.17 8.03 -25.59
CA GLU A 345 37.05 6.56 -25.65
C GLU A 345 37.50 5.96 -26.98
N PHE A 346 37.68 6.79 -28.02
CA PHE A 346 38.23 6.38 -29.32
C PHE A 346 39.76 6.26 -29.24
N ILE A 347 40.19 5.19 -28.57
CA ILE A 347 41.60 4.83 -28.38
C ILE A 347 41.86 3.54 -29.14
N SER A 348 42.85 3.55 -30.05
CA SER A 348 43.25 2.44 -30.91
C SER A 348 42.15 2.01 -31.91
N ILE A 349 42.54 1.17 -32.87
CA ILE A 349 41.60 0.58 -33.83
C ILE A 349 40.92 -0.62 -33.18
N LYS A 350 39.60 -0.50 -32.96
CA LYS A 350 38.74 -1.55 -32.39
C LYS A 350 37.50 -1.75 -33.25
N PRO A 351 37.00 -3.00 -33.37
CA PRO A 351 35.70 -3.26 -33.98
C PRO A 351 34.58 -2.43 -33.35
N PRO A 352 33.53 -2.07 -34.10
CA PRO A 352 32.30 -1.51 -33.54
C PRO A 352 31.71 -2.45 -32.49
N HIS A 353 31.37 -1.89 -31.33
CA HIS A 353 30.71 -2.63 -30.26
C HIS A 353 29.24 -2.87 -30.61
N ILE A 354 28.82 -4.14 -30.59
CA ILE A 354 27.45 -4.58 -30.85
C ILE A 354 26.96 -5.42 -29.67
N ALA A 355 25.85 -5.03 -29.06
CA ALA A 355 25.20 -5.79 -28.00
C ALA A 355 23.98 -6.56 -28.53
N VAL A 356 23.77 -7.79 -28.05
CA VAL A 356 22.57 -8.60 -28.34
C VAL A 356 21.80 -8.91 -27.07
N HIS A 357 20.55 -8.45 -27.02
CA HIS A 357 19.59 -8.61 -25.93
C HIS A 357 18.20 -8.96 -26.51
N GLY A 358 18.09 -10.05 -27.27
CA GLY A 358 16.93 -10.33 -28.13
C GLY A 358 16.98 -9.57 -29.46
N CYS A 359 17.31 -8.27 -29.44
CA CYS A 359 17.70 -7.49 -30.62
C CYS A 359 19.17 -7.07 -30.59
N MET A 360 19.69 -6.65 -31.74
CA MET A 360 21.03 -6.11 -31.92
C MET A 360 21.03 -4.58 -31.76
N SER A 361 22.02 -4.01 -31.07
CA SER A 361 22.20 -2.56 -31.01
C SER A 361 23.67 -2.12 -31.01
N PHE A 362 23.94 -0.93 -31.57
CA PHE A 362 25.26 -0.31 -31.65
C PHE A 362 25.46 0.76 -30.58
N MET A 363 26.70 1.01 -30.17
CA MET A 363 26.99 2.23 -29.39
C MET A 363 26.80 3.49 -30.26
N VAL A 364 26.09 4.50 -29.75
CA VAL A 364 25.88 5.77 -30.47
C VAL A 364 27.08 6.70 -30.29
N ASN A 365 27.57 7.32 -31.35
CA ASN A 365 28.55 8.41 -31.23
C ASN A 365 27.84 9.74 -30.94
N LEU A 366 27.55 10.01 -29.66
CA LEU A 366 26.88 11.24 -29.23
C LEU A 366 27.78 12.46 -29.44
N ASP A 367 29.10 12.30 -29.38
CA ASP A 367 30.07 13.36 -29.70
C ASP A 367 29.91 13.87 -31.13
N ALA A 368 29.74 12.95 -32.10
CA ALA A 368 29.51 13.31 -33.50
C ALA A 368 28.21 14.10 -33.67
N ILE A 369 27.12 13.68 -33.02
CA ILE A 369 25.81 14.37 -33.08
C ILE A 369 25.92 15.78 -32.48
N LYS A 370 26.59 15.93 -31.33
CA LYS A 370 26.81 17.25 -30.70
C LYS A 370 27.62 18.18 -31.58
N LYS A 371 28.75 17.71 -32.13
CA LYS A 371 29.60 18.48 -33.06
C LYS A 371 28.81 18.89 -34.31
N TYR A 372 28.02 17.98 -34.86
CA TYR A 372 27.15 18.24 -36.02
C TYR A 372 26.20 19.41 -35.76
N PHE A 373 25.46 19.39 -34.65
CA PHE A 373 24.52 20.45 -34.33
C PHE A 373 25.18 21.77 -33.92
N CYS A 374 26.36 21.73 -33.30
CA CYS A 374 27.14 22.94 -33.06
C CYS A 374 27.58 23.60 -34.37
N ASP A 375 27.96 22.82 -35.39
CA ASP A 375 28.32 23.34 -36.71
C ASP A 375 27.12 23.98 -37.43
N LEU A 376 25.92 23.41 -37.26
CA LEU A 376 24.66 23.99 -37.74
C LEU A 376 24.26 25.30 -37.03
N GLY A 377 25.01 25.74 -36.00
CA GLY A 377 24.71 26.93 -35.19
C GLY A 377 23.84 26.67 -33.96
N GLY A 378 23.53 25.39 -33.70
CA GLY A 378 22.84 24.91 -32.51
C GLY A 378 23.74 24.81 -31.28
N SER A 379 23.19 24.27 -30.21
CA SER A 379 23.91 24.02 -28.96
C SER A 379 23.41 22.76 -28.27
N TYR A 380 24.14 22.28 -27.27
CA TYR A 380 23.77 21.09 -26.53
C TYR A 380 23.99 21.22 -25.02
N LEU A 381 23.31 20.35 -24.28
CA LEU A 381 23.47 20.06 -22.87
C LEU A 381 23.54 18.53 -22.73
N ALA A 382 24.40 18.02 -21.87
CA ALA A 382 24.57 16.58 -21.68
C ALA A 382 24.76 16.25 -20.21
N THR A 383 24.38 15.05 -19.79
CA THR A 383 24.68 14.52 -18.45
C THR A 383 26.18 14.54 -18.17
N ARG A 384 26.55 14.77 -16.90
CA ARG A 384 27.94 15.03 -16.51
C ARG A 384 28.80 13.78 -16.43
N TYR A 385 28.21 12.70 -15.93
CA TYR A 385 28.92 11.45 -15.67
C TYR A 385 28.96 10.61 -16.93
N LYS A 386 30.08 9.92 -17.14
CA LYS A 386 30.32 9.05 -18.31
C LYS A 386 29.73 7.64 -18.08
N ASP A 387 28.50 7.59 -17.58
CA ASP A 387 27.75 6.34 -17.47
C ASP A 387 27.45 5.77 -18.86
N THR A 388 27.13 4.48 -18.97
CA THR A 388 26.92 3.87 -20.29
C THR A 388 25.70 4.48 -20.99
N PHE A 389 24.63 4.80 -20.26
CA PHE A 389 23.44 5.46 -20.79
C PHE A 389 23.52 6.96 -20.57
N GLN A 390 23.40 7.74 -21.64
CA GLN A 390 23.63 9.18 -21.64
C GLN A 390 22.36 9.94 -22.04
N ILE A 391 22.10 11.06 -21.36
CA ILE A 391 21.07 12.01 -21.79
C ILE A 391 21.73 13.22 -22.43
N THR A 392 21.40 13.48 -23.69
CA THR A 392 21.83 14.66 -24.45
C THR A 392 20.62 15.45 -24.94
N CYS A 393 20.54 16.71 -24.54
CA CYS A 393 19.57 17.68 -25.04
C CYS A 393 20.23 18.55 -26.12
N ILE A 394 19.78 18.44 -27.37
CA ILE A 394 20.18 19.31 -28.47
C ILE A 394 19.16 20.44 -28.62
N LEU A 395 19.65 21.65 -28.86
CA LEU A 395 18.87 22.83 -29.16
C LEU A 395 19.26 23.32 -30.55
N GLY A 396 18.28 23.56 -31.42
CA GLY A 396 18.55 24.01 -32.79
C GLY A 396 19.16 25.41 -32.91
N GLY A 397 19.32 26.15 -31.81
CA GLY A 397 20.01 27.44 -31.77
C GLY A 397 20.91 27.59 -30.54
N LYS A 398 21.44 28.79 -30.36
CA LYS A 398 22.30 29.15 -29.22
C LYS A 398 21.54 29.02 -27.89
N LYS A 399 22.23 28.62 -26.82
CA LYS A 399 21.68 28.51 -25.45
C LYS A 399 20.94 29.77 -24.97
N SER A 400 21.36 30.95 -25.40
CA SER A 400 20.73 32.23 -25.05
C SER A 400 19.30 32.37 -25.57
N LEU A 401 18.90 31.59 -26.58
CA LEU A 401 17.53 31.54 -27.10
C LEU A 401 16.63 30.59 -26.31
N PHE A 402 17.20 29.73 -25.47
CA PHE A 402 16.46 28.75 -24.66
C PHE A 402 16.87 28.80 -23.18
N PRO A 403 16.82 29.99 -22.54
CA PRO A 403 17.35 30.17 -21.20
C PRO A 403 16.62 29.31 -20.16
N ARG A 404 15.32 29.05 -20.32
CA ARG A 404 14.55 28.24 -19.37
C ARG A 404 14.87 26.76 -19.52
N VAL A 405 15.02 26.25 -20.75
CA VAL A 405 15.45 24.87 -20.98
C VAL A 405 16.84 24.64 -20.39
N VAL A 406 17.77 25.57 -20.62
CA VAL A 406 19.13 25.51 -20.08
C VAL A 406 19.13 25.48 -18.56
N ALA A 407 18.41 26.41 -17.91
CA ALA A 407 18.30 26.44 -16.45
C ALA A 407 17.70 25.14 -15.91
N SER A 408 16.60 24.67 -16.51
CA SER A 408 15.94 23.43 -16.10
C SER A 408 16.84 22.20 -16.22
N PHE A 409 17.68 22.12 -17.26
CA PHE A 409 18.60 21.01 -17.44
C PHE A 409 19.69 21.01 -16.36
N ILE A 410 20.26 22.19 -16.06
CA ILE A 410 21.28 22.34 -15.01
C ILE A 410 20.71 21.89 -13.65
N ASP A 411 19.48 22.30 -13.32
CA ASP A 411 18.84 21.95 -12.05
C ASP A 411 18.39 20.47 -11.95
N SER A 412 18.44 19.70 -13.04
CA SER A 412 17.95 18.32 -13.07
C SER A 412 18.95 17.30 -13.59
N GLN A 413 20.22 17.68 -13.74
CA GLN A 413 21.21 16.85 -14.41
C GLN A 413 21.42 15.47 -13.73
N GLU A 414 21.37 15.41 -12.40
CA GLU A 414 21.47 14.16 -11.63
C GLU A 414 20.23 13.27 -11.73
N ASP A 415 19.06 13.90 -11.89
CA ASP A 415 17.76 13.23 -11.98
C ASP A 415 17.47 12.72 -13.41
N LEU A 416 18.07 13.34 -14.44
CA LEU A 416 17.95 12.91 -15.84
C LEU A 416 18.70 11.62 -16.12
N ALA A 417 19.80 11.34 -15.40
CA ALA A 417 20.56 10.10 -15.54
C ALA A 417 19.85 8.93 -14.82
N PRO A 418 19.33 7.92 -15.55
CA PRO A 418 18.56 6.83 -14.95
C PRO A 418 19.41 5.88 -14.08
N ASP A 419 20.73 5.83 -14.30
CA ASP A 419 21.66 4.98 -13.56
C ASP A 419 21.64 5.21 -12.04
N ASN A 420 21.42 6.45 -11.59
CA ASN A 420 21.32 6.76 -10.17
C ASN A 420 20.16 6.02 -9.50
N LEU A 421 18.96 6.07 -10.09
CA LEU A 421 17.79 5.37 -9.58
C LEU A 421 17.98 3.85 -9.66
N LEU A 422 18.58 3.35 -10.74
CA LEU A 422 18.88 1.94 -10.92
C LEU A 422 19.86 1.40 -9.89
N ASN A 423 20.90 2.17 -9.54
CA ASN A 423 21.87 1.78 -8.51
C ASN A 423 21.25 1.80 -7.10
N ILE A 424 20.37 2.77 -6.80
CA ILE A 424 19.58 2.77 -5.57
C ILE A 424 18.69 1.52 -5.50
N GLN A 425 17.97 1.21 -6.57
CA GLN A 425 17.14 0.01 -6.67
C GLN A 425 17.95 -1.26 -6.38
N ARG A 426 19.08 -1.46 -7.07
CA ARG A 426 19.97 -2.64 -6.88
C ARG A 426 20.45 -2.76 -5.43
N GLY A 427 20.80 -1.64 -4.79
CA GLY A 427 21.18 -1.64 -3.38
C GLY A 427 20.06 -2.18 -2.47
N PHE A 428 18.81 -1.78 -2.70
CA PHE A 428 17.66 -2.27 -1.93
C PHE A 428 17.28 -3.73 -2.24
N GLU A 429 17.48 -4.19 -3.47
CA GLU A 429 17.32 -5.62 -3.81
C GLU A 429 18.32 -6.50 -3.06
N GLN A 430 19.58 -6.07 -3.00
CA GLN A 430 20.62 -6.77 -2.25
C GLN A 430 20.31 -6.81 -0.74
N LEU A 431 19.87 -5.69 -0.16
CA LEU A 431 19.42 -5.64 1.24
C LEU A 431 18.25 -6.57 1.51
N SER A 432 17.32 -6.68 0.56
CA SER A 432 16.13 -7.54 0.68
C SER A 432 16.45 -9.03 0.65
N SER A 433 17.66 -9.41 0.23
CA SER A 433 18.14 -10.79 0.24
C SER A 433 18.56 -11.26 1.64
N ASN A 434 18.72 -10.35 2.60
CA ASN A 434 19.09 -10.67 3.98
C ASN A 434 17.97 -10.29 4.98
N PRO A 435 17.25 -11.27 5.58
CA PRO A 435 16.09 -11.01 6.44
C PRO A 435 16.39 -10.11 7.65
N SER A 436 17.61 -10.18 8.22
CA SER A 436 18.01 -9.36 9.36
C SER A 436 18.11 -7.87 9.04
N SER A 437 18.27 -7.51 7.75
CA SER A 437 18.41 -6.13 7.29
C SER A 437 17.06 -5.44 7.02
N LEU A 438 15.94 -6.18 7.11
CA LEU A 438 14.60 -5.63 6.85
C LEU A 438 14.03 -4.84 8.04
N SER A 439 14.71 -4.78 9.19
CA SER A 439 14.22 -4.12 10.42
C SER A 439 14.60 -2.64 10.56
N HIS A 440 15.09 -1.98 9.50
CA HIS A 440 15.53 -0.57 9.54
C HIS A 440 14.38 0.45 9.53
N GLY A 441 13.13 0.02 9.78
CA GLY A 441 11.95 0.88 9.82
C GLY A 441 11.45 1.27 8.42
N LEU A 442 10.25 1.86 8.36
CA LEU A 442 9.56 2.13 7.10
C LEU A 442 10.12 3.34 6.31
N LYS A 443 10.77 4.31 6.99
CA LYS A 443 11.17 5.60 6.40
C LYS A 443 12.13 5.49 5.21
N PRO A 444 13.21 4.67 5.23
CA PRO A 444 14.12 4.57 4.10
C PRO A 444 13.43 4.08 2.83
N TYR A 445 12.56 3.08 2.96
CA TYR A 445 11.78 2.54 1.84
C TYR A 445 10.81 3.58 1.26
N LEU A 446 10.07 4.31 2.10
CA LEU A 446 9.20 5.38 1.62
C LEU A 446 9.98 6.56 1.01
N GLY A 447 11.17 6.86 1.53
CA GLY A 447 12.06 7.86 0.97
C GLY A 447 12.44 7.54 -0.48
N VAL A 448 12.84 6.30 -0.75
CA VAL A 448 13.15 5.85 -2.11
C VAL A 448 11.91 5.79 -2.98
N LEU A 449 10.77 5.31 -2.48
CA LEU A 449 9.52 5.30 -3.24
C LEU A 449 9.11 6.72 -3.69
N ARG A 450 9.14 7.69 -2.77
CA ARG A 450 8.81 9.09 -3.08
C ARG A 450 9.85 9.73 -3.98
N TYR A 451 11.14 9.42 -3.80
CA TYR A 451 12.20 9.86 -4.71
C TYR A 451 12.05 9.25 -6.11
N SER A 452 11.56 8.03 -6.23
CA SER A 452 11.17 7.45 -7.53
C SER A 452 9.90 8.06 -8.12
N LEU A 453 9.31 9.09 -7.49
CA LEU A 453 8.02 9.66 -7.88
C LEU A 453 6.91 8.59 -7.96
N HIS A 454 6.93 7.67 -6.98
CA HIS A 454 5.95 6.59 -6.84
C HIS A 454 5.93 5.65 -8.04
N ASP A 455 7.10 5.25 -8.53
CA ASP A 455 7.20 4.27 -9.62
C ASP A 455 6.71 2.88 -9.14
N PRO A 456 5.77 2.23 -9.86
CA PRO A 456 5.23 0.93 -9.50
C PRO A 456 6.29 -0.18 -9.40
N PHE A 457 7.30 -0.13 -10.27
CA PHE A 457 8.37 -1.14 -10.28
C PHE A 457 9.30 -0.95 -9.08
N ILE A 458 9.57 0.30 -8.69
CA ILE A 458 10.32 0.57 -7.46
C ILE A 458 9.53 0.12 -6.23
N LEU A 459 8.21 0.32 -6.17
CA LEU A 459 7.39 -0.25 -5.09
C LEU A 459 7.55 -1.78 -5.05
N TRP A 460 7.47 -2.44 -6.20
CA TRP A 460 7.65 -3.89 -6.30
C TRP A 460 8.99 -4.34 -5.74
N VAL A 461 10.08 -3.64 -6.07
CA VAL A 461 11.42 -3.92 -5.53
C VAL A 461 11.46 -3.76 -4.01
N LEU A 462 10.83 -2.72 -3.46
CA LEU A 462 10.84 -2.41 -2.03
C LEU A 462 9.85 -3.25 -1.20
N ARG A 463 9.04 -4.11 -1.82
CA ARG A 463 7.89 -4.79 -1.21
C ARG A 463 8.20 -5.49 0.12
N ASN A 464 9.31 -6.23 0.19
CA ASN A 464 9.65 -7.03 1.38
C ASN A 464 9.91 -6.11 2.59
N GLY A 465 10.65 -5.02 2.38
CA GLY A 465 10.93 -4.03 3.41
C GLY A 465 9.70 -3.25 3.84
N ILE A 466 8.86 -2.83 2.90
CA ILE A 466 7.61 -2.13 3.22
C ILE A 466 6.68 -3.05 4.01
N LEU A 467 6.41 -4.26 3.52
CA LEU A 467 5.54 -5.21 4.21
C LEU A 467 6.09 -5.59 5.59
N ALA A 468 7.41 -5.69 5.79
CA ALA A 468 7.98 -5.98 7.10
C ALA A 468 7.72 -4.86 8.14
N ASN A 469 7.61 -3.59 7.71
CA ASN A 469 7.58 -2.43 8.60
C ASN A 469 6.24 -1.67 8.63
N ILE A 470 5.21 -2.11 7.88
CA ILE A 470 3.92 -1.41 7.76
C ILE A 470 2.98 -1.58 8.97
N GLY A 471 3.25 -2.50 9.89
CA GLY A 471 2.33 -2.83 11.00
C GLY A 471 2.21 -1.74 12.07
N ASP A 472 3.28 -1.01 12.36
CA ASP A 472 3.38 -0.09 13.50
C ASP A 472 3.37 1.39 13.04
N LEU A 473 2.28 1.83 12.42
CA LEU A 473 2.14 3.21 11.91
C LEU A 473 1.60 4.17 12.97
N ASN A 474 2.26 5.32 13.14
CA ASN A 474 1.67 6.45 13.84
C ASN A 474 0.59 7.16 13.00
N ILE A 475 -0.20 8.04 13.62
CA ILE A 475 -1.33 8.73 12.98
C ILE A 475 -0.94 9.44 11.68
N ARG A 476 0.21 10.15 11.65
CA ARG A 476 0.68 10.86 10.45
C ARG A 476 1.09 9.89 9.35
N GLN A 477 1.82 8.83 9.70
CA GLN A 477 2.24 7.81 8.75
C GLN A 477 1.05 7.09 8.10
N ARG A 478 -0.07 6.93 8.82
CA ARG A 478 -1.29 6.31 8.26
C ARG A 478 -1.93 7.14 7.15
N GLU A 479 -1.92 8.47 7.26
CA GLU A 479 -2.46 9.35 6.21
C GLU A 479 -1.52 9.42 5.02
N ASP A 480 -0.23 9.64 5.28
CA ASP A 480 0.83 9.74 4.29
C ASP A 480 0.91 8.51 3.38
N ILE A 481 0.81 7.30 3.95
CA ILE A 481 0.99 6.08 3.16
C ILE A 481 -0.15 5.88 2.16
N ILE A 482 -1.38 6.26 2.50
CA ILE A 482 -2.50 6.16 1.56
C ILE A 482 -2.30 7.12 0.38
N LEU A 483 -1.73 8.30 0.61
CA LEU A 483 -1.35 9.20 -0.47
C LEU A 483 -0.28 8.56 -1.36
N ASP A 484 0.75 7.97 -0.77
CA ASP A 484 1.82 7.29 -1.52
C ASP A 484 1.28 6.14 -2.38
N LEU A 485 0.41 5.28 -1.82
CA LEU A 485 -0.16 4.13 -2.54
C LEU A 485 -1.10 4.56 -3.66
N ARG A 486 -1.87 5.64 -3.48
CA ARG A 486 -2.70 6.24 -4.55
C ARG A 486 -1.85 6.81 -5.67
N SER A 487 -0.72 7.45 -5.35
CA SER A 487 0.23 7.93 -6.35
C SER A 487 0.85 6.77 -7.14
N VAL A 488 1.19 5.66 -6.49
CA VAL A 488 1.65 4.45 -7.20
C VAL A 488 0.56 3.92 -8.13
N TYR A 489 -0.67 3.78 -7.63
CA TYR A 489 -1.80 3.30 -8.43
C TYR A 489 -2.00 4.10 -9.73
N GLN A 490 -1.90 5.44 -9.65
CA GLN A 490 -2.00 6.31 -10.82
C GLN A 490 -0.87 6.14 -11.85
N ASN A 491 0.25 5.56 -11.44
CA ASN A 491 1.41 5.30 -12.29
C ASN A 491 1.44 3.85 -12.82
N ILE A 492 0.45 3.00 -12.50
CA ILE A 492 0.47 1.62 -12.99
C ILE A 492 0.26 1.59 -14.51
N TYR A 493 1.24 1.02 -15.21
CA TYR A 493 1.18 0.70 -16.63
C TYR A 493 1.36 -0.82 -16.79
N PRO A 494 0.30 -1.57 -17.15
CA PRO A 494 0.31 -3.04 -17.13
C PRO A 494 1.07 -3.62 -18.34
N LEU A 495 2.40 -3.65 -18.24
CA LEU A 495 3.30 -4.19 -19.25
C LEU A 495 3.81 -5.59 -18.90
N GLU A 496 4.33 -5.78 -17.69
CA GLU A 496 5.00 -7.01 -17.27
C GLU A 496 3.99 -8.08 -16.86
N ILE A 497 4.06 -9.27 -17.45
CA ILE A 497 3.11 -10.38 -17.20
C ILE A 497 3.35 -11.07 -15.84
N ASN A 498 4.41 -10.72 -15.11
CA ASN A 498 4.79 -11.40 -13.86
C ASN A 498 4.78 -10.47 -12.63
N ILE A 499 4.26 -9.24 -12.77
CA ILE A 499 4.22 -8.25 -11.68
C ILE A 499 2.78 -7.78 -11.49
N ASP A 500 2.14 -8.19 -10.39
CA ASP A 500 0.85 -7.67 -9.96
C ASP A 500 1.04 -6.62 -8.87
N VAL A 501 1.15 -5.35 -9.30
CA VAL A 501 1.27 -4.22 -8.36
C VAL A 501 -0.05 -3.96 -7.63
N PHE A 502 -1.21 -4.27 -8.23
CA PHE A 502 -2.50 -4.07 -7.56
C PHE A 502 -2.63 -4.97 -6.34
N ASP A 503 -2.27 -6.24 -6.47
CA ASP A 503 -2.24 -7.18 -5.35
C ASP A 503 -1.24 -6.73 -4.27
N LEU A 504 -0.06 -6.24 -4.66
CA LEU A 504 0.91 -5.67 -3.71
C LEU A 504 0.36 -4.46 -2.95
N LEU A 505 -0.30 -3.51 -3.63
CA LEU A 505 -0.96 -2.38 -2.97
C LEU A 505 -2.01 -2.88 -1.96
N ALA A 506 -2.78 -3.89 -2.34
CA ALA A 506 -3.80 -4.50 -1.48
C ALA A 506 -3.18 -5.18 -0.25
N GLN A 507 -2.07 -5.90 -0.40
CA GLN A 507 -1.33 -6.51 0.71
C GLN A 507 -0.78 -5.47 1.69
N ILE A 508 -0.21 -4.38 1.18
CA ILE A 508 0.29 -3.27 2.02
C ILE A 508 -0.88 -2.63 2.78
N CYS A 509 -2.00 -2.36 2.10
CA CYS A 509 -3.21 -1.84 2.72
C CYS A 509 -3.76 -2.77 3.81
N LEU A 510 -3.87 -4.06 3.52
CA LEU A 510 -4.36 -5.07 4.46
C LEU A 510 -3.49 -5.12 5.72
N LYS A 511 -2.16 -5.20 5.55
CA LYS A 511 -1.22 -5.27 6.68
C LYS A 511 -1.14 -3.95 7.47
N GLY A 512 -1.39 -2.80 6.83
CA GLY A 512 -1.54 -1.50 7.48
C GLY A 512 -2.92 -1.29 8.16
N GLY A 513 -3.88 -2.20 7.97
CA GLY A 513 -5.24 -2.09 8.51
C GLY A 513 -6.19 -1.18 7.71
N PHE A 514 -5.87 -0.88 6.46
CA PHE A 514 -6.69 -0.08 5.54
C PHE A 514 -7.61 -0.99 4.71
N VAL A 515 -8.59 -1.60 5.38
CA VAL A 515 -9.42 -2.68 4.82
C VAL A 515 -10.16 -2.27 3.54
N ASN A 516 -10.73 -1.07 3.50
CA ASN A 516 -11.50 -0.60 2.34
C ASN A 516 -10.62 -0.42 1.10
N ASP A 517 -9.45 0.22 1.25
CA ASP A 517 -8.48 0.37 0.17
C ASP A 517 -7.90 -0.99 -0.26
N ALA A 518 -7.69 -1.92 0.68
CA ALA A 518 -7.28 -3.29 0.36
C ALA A 518 -8.30 -4.01 -0.53
N ILE A 519 -9.60 -3.93 -0.21
CA ILE A 519 -10.68 -4.48 -1.03
C ILE A 519 -10.68 -3.85 -2.42
N PHE A 520 -10.54 -2.53 -2.51
CA PHE A 520 -10.47 -1.83 -3.78
C PHE A 520 -9.34 -2.38 -4.65
N TYR A 521 -8.10 -2.41 -4.13
CA TYR A 521 -6.94 -2.87 -4.90
C TYR A 521 -6.97 -4.36 -5.24
N TYR A 522 -7.50 -5.23 -4.37
CA TYR A 522 -7.70 -6.64 -4.73
C TYR A 522 -8.69 -6.80 -5.88
N ASN A 523 -9.79 -6.03 -5.91
CA ASN A 523 -10.72 -6.08 -7.04
C ASN A 523 -10.07 -5.55 -8.33
N GLU A 524 -9.21 -4.53 -8.24
CA GLU A 524 -8.43 -4.07 -9.38
C GLU A 524 -7.45 -5.13 -9.89
N SER A 525 -6.79 -5.88 -9.00
CA SER A 525 -5.98 -7.06 -9.37
C SER A 525 -6.82 -8.08 -10.13
N LEU A 526 -7.98 -8.49 -9.61
CA LEU A 526 -8.90 -9.43 -10.27
C LEU A 526 -9.35 -8.95 -11.66
N ARG A 527 -9.53 -7.65 -11.84
CA ARG A 527 -9.98 -7.04 -13.10
C ARG A 527 -8.86 -6.90 -14.14
N CYS A 528 -7.69 -6.45 -13.71
CA CYS A 528 -6.60 -6.06 -14.59
C CYS A 528 -5.57 -7.18 -14.82
N CYS A 529 -5.48 -8.14 -13.90
CA CYS A 529 -4.50 -9.24 -13.92
C CYS A 529 -5.17 -10.62 -13.76
N PRO A 530 -6.27 -10.95 -14.47
CA PRO A 530 -7.06 -12.17 -14.22
C PRO A 530 -6.28 -13.48 -14.42
N GLU A 531 -5.29 -13.49 -15.31
CA GLU A 531 -4.47 -14.67 -15.62
C GLU A 531 -3.37 -14.94 -14.56
N MET A 532 -3.13 -13.99 -13.66
CA MET A 532 -2.04 -14.05 -12.67
C MET A 532 -2.51 -14.26 -11.24
N ILE A 533 -3.82 -14.41 -11.02
CA ILE A 533 -4.42 -14.42 -9.69
C ILE A 533 -3.95 -15.65 -8.90
N HIS A 534 -3.32 -15.40 -7.76
CA HIS A 534 -2.91 -16.43 -6.82
C HIS A 534 -4.03 -16.70 -5.81
N PRO A 535 -4.23 -17.94 -5.31
CA PRO A 535 -5.24 -18.24 -4.29
C PRO A 535 -5.16 -17.36 -3.04
N SER A 536 -3.98 -16.85 -2.68
CA SER A 536 -3.79 -15.89 -1.59
C SER A 536 -4.59 -14.60 -1.76
N THR A 537 -4.73 -14.09 -2.99
CA THR A 537 -5.47 -12.87 -3.32
C THR A 537 -6.92 -13.01 -2.85
N TYR A 538 -7.56 -14.13 -3.21
CA TYR A 538 -8.92 -14.45 -2.80
C TYR A 538 -9.06 -14.69 -1.29
N VAL A 539 -8.13 -15.41 -0.65
CA VAL A 539 -8.16 -15.61 0.81
C VAL A 539 -7.99 -14.27 1.55
N ASN A 540 -7.11 -13.40 1.09
CA ASN A 540 -6.92 -12.09 1.70
C ASN A 540 -8.14 -11.19 1.50
N LEU A 541 -8.78 -11.24 0.33
CA LEU A 541 -10.05 -10.56 0.07
C LEU A 541 -11.17 -11.11 0.98
N ALA A 542 -11.21 -12.42 1.20
CA ALA A 542 -12.13 -13.06 2.14
C ALA A 542 -11.92 -12.55 3.58
N LYS A 543 -10.67 -12.43 4.04
CA LYS A 543 -10.30 -11.84 5.34
C LYS A 543 -10.72 -10.37 5.44
N CYS A 544 -10.57 -9.58 4.38
CA CYS A 544 -11.08 -8.21 4.36
C CYS A 544 -12.61 -8.18 4.59
N TYR A 545 -13.37 -8.99 3.86
CA TYR A 545 -14.83 -9.05 4.05
C TYR A 545 -15.26 -9.64 5.39
N GLN A 546 -14.51 -10.57 5.95
CA GLN A 546 -14.68 -11.08 7.31
C GLN A 546 -14.57 -9.94 8.33
N SER A 547 -13.55 -9.09 8.22
CA SER A 547 -13.37 -7.94 9.11
C SER A 547 -14.52 -6.91 9.02
N GLN A 548 -15.19 -6.84 7.86
CA GLN A 548 -16.41 -6.03 7.66
C GLN A 548 -17.70 -6.75 8.06
N ARG A 549 -17.63 -7.97 8.61
CA ARG A 549 -18.77 -8.84 8.93
C ARG A 549 -19.63 -9.23 7.72
N ASN A 550 -19.09 -9.12 6.51
CA ASN A 550 -19.76 -9.56 5.29
C ASN A 550 -19.44 -11.02 5.00
N TRP A 551 -20.03 -11.91 5.79
CA TRP A 551 -19.81 -13.36 5.74
C TRP A 551 -20.13 -13.98 4.39
N LYS A 552 -21.17 -13.48 3.70
CA LYS A 552 -21.55 -13.95 2.36
C LYS A 552 -20.42 -13.76 1.36
N LYS A 553 -19.82 -12.57 1.30
CA LYS A 553 -18.68 -12.29 0.41
C LYS A 553 -17.41 -12.99 0.86
N ALA A 554 -17.16 -13.04 2.17
CA ALA A 554 -16.00 -13.74 2.73
C ALA A 554 -15.99 -15.22 2.30
N PHE A 555 -17.13 -15.91 2.45
CA PHE A 555 -17.26 -17.30 2.02
C PHE A 555 -17.18 -17.47 0.50
N HIS A 556 -17.79 -16.56 -0.26
CA HIS A 556 -17.68 -16.57 -1.73
C HIS A 556 -16.20 -16.56 -2.18
N PHE A 557 -15.41 -15.60 -1.72
CA PHE A 557 -14.00 -15.49 -2.12
C PHE A 557 -13.13 -16.63 -1.58
N CYS A 558 -13.42 -17.15 -0.38
CA CYS A 558 -12.74 -18.37 0.10
C CYS A 558 -12.95 -19.55 -0.87
N ASN A 559 -14.18 -19.73 -1.37
CA ASN A 559 -14.46 -20.77 -2.37
C ASN A 559 -13.80 -20.49 -3.72
N GLU A 560 -13.71 -19.24 -4.17
CA GLU A 560 -12.95 -18.90 -5.38
C GLU A 560 -11.47 -19.28 -5.24
N ALA A 561 -10.86 -19.10 -4.06
CA ALA A 561 -9.51 -19.59 -3.79
C ALA A 561 -9.40 -21.12 -3.93
N LEU A 562 -10.35 -21.86 -3.36
CA LEU A 562 -10.39 -23.34 -3.43
C LEU A 562 -10.73 -23.87 -4.83
N LYS A 563 -11.38 -23.08 -5.68
CA LYS A 563 -11.57 -23.43 -7.11
C LYS A 563 -10.25 -23.38 -7.88
N LEU A 564 -9.37 -22.41 -7.55
CA LEU A 564 -8.04 -22.31 -8.15
C LEU A 564 -7.11 -23.42 -7.64
N ASP A 565 -7.08 -23.63 -6.32
CA ASP A 565 -6.31 -24.69 -5.68
C ASP A 565 -7.12 -25.33 -4.54
N PRO A 566 -7.71 -26.52 -4.76
CA PRO A 566 -8.50 -27.22 -3.74
C PRO A 566 -7.74 -27.57 -2.46
N ASN A 567 -6.40 -27.63 -2.52
CA ASN A 567 -5.55 -28.00 -1.39
C ASN A 567 -4.85 -26.79 -0.75
N TYR A 568 -5.23 -25.56 -1.11
CA TYR A 568 -4.58 -24.36 -0.61
C TYR A 568 -4.78 -24.19 0.91
N PRO A 569 -3.74 -24.37 1.75
CA PRO A 569 -3.93 -24.47 3.20
C PRO A 569 -4.59 -23.24 3.84
N PRO A 570 -4.23 -21.99 3.48
CA PRO A 570 -4.88 -20.81 4.04
C PRO A 570 -6.38 -20.72 3.75
N ALA A 571 -6.84 -21.24 2.60
CA ALA A 571 -8.27 -21.26 2.28
C ALA A 571 -9.00 -22.36 3.06
N LEU A 572 -8.40 -23.55 3.20
CA LEU A 572 -8.94 -24.64 4.01
C LEU A 572 -9.03 -24.24 5.49
N GLU A 573 -7.99 -23.60 6.03
CA GLU A 573 -7.99 -23.04 7.38
C GLU A 573 -9.12 -22.02 7.55
N PHE A 574 -9.22 -21.03 6.65
CA PHE A 574 -10.28 -20.02 6.69
C PHE A 574 -11.69 -20.65 6.61
N ASN A 575 -11.88 -21.63 5.73
CA ASN A 575 -13.15 -22.34 5.59
C ASN A 575 -13.49 -23.14 6.85
N SER A 576 -12.50 -23.80 7.45
CA SER A 576 -12.67 -24.51 8.73
C SER A 576 -13.04 -23.53 9.86
N GLU A 577 -12.39 -22.36 9.93
CA GLU A 577 -12.70 -21.30 10.88
C GLU A 577 -14.14 -20.77 10.67
N TYR A 578 -14.56 -20.58 9.42
CA TYR A 578 -15.91 -20.17 9.06
C TYR A 578 -16.98 -21.21 9.42
N LEU A 579 -16.75 -22.48 9.08
CA LEU A 579 -17.63 -23.59 9.46
C LEU A 579 -17.69 -23.77 10.99
N ASN A 580 -16.60 -23.47 11.68
CA ASN A 580 -16.53 -23.52 13.14
C ASN A 580 -17.21 -22.31 13.82
N SER A 581 -17.22 -21.15 13.19
CA SER A 581 -17.85 -19.91 13.68
C SER A 581 -19.34 -19.78 13.30
N SER A 582 -19.79 -20.50 12.28
CA SER A 582 -21.21 -20.57 11.88
C SER A 582 -22.08 -21.50 12.74
N LYS A 583 -21.48 -22.34 13.60
CA LYS A 583 -22.23 -23.14 14.58
C LYS A 583 -22.57 -22.29 15.83
N ARG A 584 -23.86 -22.05 16.06
CA ARG A 584 -24.37 -21.38 17.27
C ARG A 584 -24.16 -22.26 18.50
N LEU A 585 -23.76 -21.64 19.63
CA LEU A 585 -23.67 -22.29 20.93
C LEU A 585 -25.05 -22.26 21.60
N ASN A 586 -25.60 -23.41 21.97
CA ASN A 586 -26.89 -23.47 22.64
C ASN A 586 -26.72 -23.34 24.16
N TYR A 587 -27.44 -22.38 24.76
CA TYR A 587 -27.39 -22.17 26.20
C TYR A 587 -28.78 -22.01 26.81
N ILE A 588 -28.87 -22.17 28.12
CA ILE A 588 -30.07 -21.90 28.92
C ILE A 588 -29.81 -20.85 29.99
N ILE A 589 -30.85 -20.16 30.43
CA ILE A 589 -30.80 -19.28 31.60
C ILE A 589 -31.46 -19.97 32.78
N VAL A 590 -30.81 -19.97 33.94
CA VAL A 590 -31.29 -20.60 35.16
C VAL A 590 -31.41 -19.56 36.26
N GLY A 591 -32.57 -19.51 36.91
CA GLY A 591 -32.90 -18.60 37.99
C GLY A 591 -33.57 -17.32 37.51
N CYS A 592 -32.78 -16.30 37.12
CA CYS A 592 -33.22 -14.90 37.00
C CYS A 592 -33.49 -14.23 38.36
N TYR A 593 -32.64 -14.52 39.35
CA TYR A 593 -32.70 -13.95 40.69
C TYR A 593 -32.45 -12.45 40.72
N SER A 594 -31.58 -11.95 39.85
CA SER A 594 -31.12 -10.59 39.88
C SER A 594 -31.38 -9.82 38.58
N SER A 595 -31.23 -8.51 38.66
CA SER A 595 -31.35 -7.63 37.50
C SER A 595 -30.27 -7.84 36.44
N TRP A 596 -29.21 -8.60 36.74
CA TRP A 596 -28.10 -8.89 35.83
C TRP A 596 -28.53 -9.38 34.46
N ILE A 597 -29.55 -10.26 34.48
CA ILE A 597 -30.04 -10.91 33.29
C ILE A 597 -30.55 -9.86 32.32
N PHE A 598 -31.26 -8.85 32.83
CA PHE A 598 -31.87 -7.79 32.04
C PHE A 598 -30.95 -6.62 31.75
N THR A 599 -30.00 -6.30 32.64
CA THR A 599 -29.10 -5.15 32.49
C THR A 599 -27.86 -5.46 31.67
N ASP A 600 -27.35 -6.69 31.77
CA ASP A 600 -26.05 -7.06 31.22
C ASP A 600 -26.14 -8.27 30.29
N VAL A 601 -26.81 -9.35 30.68
CA VAL A 601 -26.76 -10.60 29.89
C VAL A 601 -27.60 -10.50 28.61
N ILE A 602 -28.90 -10.25 28.73
CA ILE A 602 -29.83 -10.16 27.59
C ILE A 602 -29.37 -9.06 26.61
N PRO A 603 -29.09 -7.81 27.05
CA PRO A 603 -28.69 -6.77 26.12
C PRO A 603 -27.40 -7.04 25.36
N THR A 604 -26.52 -7.88 25.92
CA THR A 604 -25.23 -8.18 25.30
C THR A 604 -25.33 -9.40 24.39
N ILE A 605 -26.05 -10.45 24.78
CA ILE A 605 -26.18 -11.67 23.98
C ILE A 605 -27.17 -11.50 22.81
N GLN A 606 -28.18 -10.63 22.93
CA GLN A 606 -29.18 -10.41 21.88
C GLN A 606 -28.62 -9.93 20.53
N PHE A 607 -27.43 -9.30 20.54
CA PHE A 607 -26.77 -8.80 19.33
C PHE A 607 -25.71 -9.75 18.77
N ASP A 608 -25.50 -10.91 19.41
CA ASP A 608 -24.51 -11.90 18.99
C ASP A 608 -25.21 -13.13 18.39
N ALA A 609 -25.21 -13.20 17.06
CA ALA A 609 -25.85 -14.26 16.27
C ALA A 609 -25.27 -15.67 16.50
N MET A 610 -24.27 -15.80 17.37
CA MET A 610 -23.54 -17.03 17.63
C MET A 610 -23.96 -17.71 18.94
N TYR A 611 -24.83 -17.09 19.74
CA TYR A 611 -25.46 -17.71 20.91
C TYR A 611 -26.93 -17.95 20.63
N ASN A 612 -27.41 -19.11 21.01
CA ASN A 612 -28.81 -19.49 20.86
C ASN A 612 -29.36 -19.83 22.25
N CYS A 613 -30.15 -18.93 22.81
CA CYS A 613 -30.86 -19.24 24.05
C CYS A 613 -31.98 -20.21 23.71
N ILE A 614 -31.95 -21.41 24.28
CA ILE A 614 -32.93 -22.46 23.97
C ILE A 614 -33.91 -22.71 25.11
N GLY A 615 -33.71 -22.10 26.28
CA GLY A 615 -34.72 -22.12 27.33
C GLY A 615 -34.36 -21.34 28.60
N VAL A 616 -35.37 -21.18 29.46
CA VAL A 616 -35.26 -20.52 30.77
C VAL A 616 -35.81 -21.46 31.85
N ILE A 617 -35.09 -21.60 32.96
CA ILE A 617 -35.50 -22.41 34.12
C ILE A 617 -35.61 -21.49 35.36
N PRO A 618 -36.82 -21.12 35.81
CA PRO A 618 -37.01 -20.38 37.06
C PRO A 618 -36.60 -21.18 38.29
N SER A 619 -36.19 -20.48 39.35
CA SER A 619 -36.29 -21.00 40.72
C SER A 619 -37.69 -20.69 41.30
N LYS A 620 -38.07 -21.34 42.41
CA LYS A 620 -39.37 -21.10 43.07
C LYS A 620 -39.62 -19.62 43.41
N SER A 621 -38.58 -18.86 43.73
CA SER A 621 -38.66 -17.44 44.07
C SER A 621 -38.50 -16.48 42.88
N THR A 622 -38.26 -16.98 41.68
CA THR A 622 -37.89 -16.15 40.50
C THR A 622 -38.79 -16.37 39.29
N ILE A 623 -39.92 -17.06 39.44
CA ILE A 623 -40.80 -17.46 38.34
C ILE A 623 -41.31 -16.28 37.50
N GLU A 624 -41.66 -15.16 38.13
CA GLU A 624 -42.12 -13.96 37.42
C GLU A 624 -41.00 -13.30 36.61
N ASN A 625 -39.78 -13.26 37.15
CA ASN A 625 -38.61 -12.75 36.43
C ASN A 625 -38.23 -13.65 35.26
N ALA A 626 -38.26 -14.97 35.46
CA ALA A 626 -37.99 -15.92 34.39
C ALA A 626 -39.01 -15.78 33.25
N LYS A 627 -40.29 -15.57 33.55
CA LYS A 627 -41.35 -15.29 32.55
C LYS A 627 -41.05 -14.01 31.77
N LYS A 628 -40.68 -12.92 32.44
CA LYS A 628 -40.27 -11.68 31.76
C LYS A 628 -39.04 -11.88 30.86
N ALA A 629 -38.03 -12.62 31.32
CA ALA A 629 -36.84 -12.93 30.53
C ALA A 629 -37.20 -13.78 29.31
N PHE A 630 -38.07 -14.76 29.49
CA PHE A 630 -38.58 -15.62 28.43
C PHE A 630 -39.33 -14.81 27.36
N ASP A 631 -40.30 -13.98 27.75
CA ASP A 631 -41.08 -13.15 26.81
C ASP A 631 -40.19 -12.20 26.01
N HIS A 632 -39.22 -11.57 26.69
CA HIS A 632 -38.29 -10.63 26.06
C HIS A 632 -37.38 -11.32 25.04
N LEU A 633 -36.81 -12.48 25.41
CA LEU A 633 -35.98 -13.28 24.52
C LEU A 633 -36.80 -13.83 23.33
N GLN A 634 -38.03 -14.28 23.59
CA GLN A 634 -38.93 -14.76 22.54
C GLN A 634 -39.25 -13.66 21.52
N ALA A 635 -39.50 -12.42 21.97
CA ALA A 635 -39.72 -11.28 21.09
C ALA A 635 -38.48 -10.95 20.23
N ILE A 636 -37.28 -10.97 20.82
CA ILE A 636 -36.01 -10.74 20.10
C ILE A 636 -35.79 -11.81 19.02
N PHE A 637 -35.96 -13.08 19.37
CA PHE A 637 -35.67 -14.19 18.46
C PHE A 637 -36.73 -14.33 17.35
N SER A 638 -37.97 -13.87 17.58
CA SER A 638 -39.02 -13.82 16.56
C SER A 638 -38.72 -12.79 15.45
N CYS A 639 -38.01 -11.69 15.76
CA CYS A 639 -37.62 -10.67 14.79
C CYS A 639 -36.37 -11.01 13.95
N ASN A 640 -35.53 -11.95 14.40
CA ASN A 640 -34.25 -12.28 13.74
C ASN A 640 -34.34 -13.37 12.64
N GLN A 641 -35.54 -13.82 12.28
CA GLN A 641 -35.75 -14.89 11.28
C GLN A 641 -35.50 -14.46 9.81
N GLU A 642 -35.34 -13.17 9.51
CA GLU A 642 -35.15 -12.71 8.11
C GLU A 642 -33.70 -12.78 7.59
N ASN A 643 -32.72 -13.16 8.42
CA ASN A 643 -31.28 -13.16 8.04
C ASN A 643 -30.61 -14.55 8.08
N GLU A 644 -31.36 -15.66 8.05
CA GLU A 644 -30.77 -16.99 8.18
C GLU A 644 -30.38 -17.64 6.83
N VAL A 645 -29.08 -17.88 6.67
CA VAL A 645 -28.48 -18.76 5.63
C VAL A 645 -28.30 -20.20 6.17
N PHE A 646 -28.67 -20.49 7.41
CA PHE A 646 -28.38 -21.78 8.06
C PHE A 646 -29.63 -22.65 8.22
N SER A 647 -29.66 -23.77 7.49
CA SER A 647 -30.80 -24.67 7.31
C SER A 647 -30.91 -25.74 8.40
N SER A 648 -31.19 -25.36 9.64
CA SER A 648 -31.69 -26.30 10.64
C SER A 648 -32.76 -25.62 11.48
N SER A 649 -33.93 -26.24 11.58
CA SER A 649 -35.03 -25.75 12.41
C SER A 649 -34.51 -25.41 13.81
N PRO A 650 -34.63 -24.15 14.29
CA PRO A 650 -34.12 -23.78 15.59
C PRO A 650 -34.78 -24.64 16.69
N PRO A 651 -34.04 -25.02 17.76
CA PRO A 651 -34.62 -25.74 18.90
C PRO A 651 -35.83 -24.97 19.45
N LYS A 652 -36.89 -25.68 19.86
CA LYS A 652 -38.04 -25.04 20.52
C LYS A 652 -37.58 -24.36 21.81
N PHE A 653 -37.73 -23.04 21.86
CA PHE A 653 -37.49 -22.25 23.05
C PHE A 653 -38.48 -22.66 24.15
N PHE A 654 -37.99 -23.04 25.33
CA PHE A 654 -38.83 -23.59 26.42
C PHE A 654 -38.70 -22.81 27.74
N LEU A 655 -39.75 -22.91 28.56
CA LEU A 655 -39.78 -22.45 29.95
C LEU A 655 -40.14 -23.66 30.82
N GLU A 656 -39.21 -24.12 31.65
CA GLU A 656 -39.40 -25.34 32.48
C GLU A 656 -39.73 -24.94 33.93
N GLU A 657 -40.98 -25.15 34.37
CA GLU A 657 -41.37 -24.88 35.76
C GLU A 657 -40.96 -26.04 36.69
N ILE A 658 -40.32 -25.72 37.83
CA ILE A 658 -39.88 -26.73 38.80
C ILE A 658 -41.10 -27.38 39.48
N ALA A 659 -41.15 -28.72 39.50
CA ALA A 659 -42.19 -29.46 40.22
C ALA A 659 -42.15 -29.16 41.74
N GLU A 660 -43.32 -29.19 42.40
CA GLU A 660 -43.46 -28.76 43.81
C GLU A 660 -42.48 -29.46 44.78
N ASN A 661 -42.10 -30.71 44.49
CA ASN A 661 -41.24 -31.56 45.34
C ASN A 661 -39.78 -31.71 44.86
N SER A 662 -39.36 -31.08 43.77
CA SER A 662 -37.98 -31.17 43.24
C SER A 662 -37.11 -29.99 43.66
N SER A 663 -35.81 -30.21 43.86
CA SER A 663 -34.84 -29.13 44.02
C SER A 663 -34.53 -28.48 42.67
N LEU A 664 -34.02 -27.23 42.67
CA LEU A 664 -33.57 -26.56 41.45
C LEU A 664 -32.41 -27.32 40.77
N ALA A 665 -31.56 -27.97 41.56
CA ALA A 665 -30.45 -28.76 41.05
C ALA A 665 -30.94 -30.01 40.29
N ASP A 666 -31.97 -30.69 40.80
CA ASP A 666 -32.57 -31.86 40.14
C ASP A 666 -33.26 -31.47 38.83
N ALA A 667 -33.99 -30.35 38.82
CA ALA A 667 -34.63 -29.83 37.61
C ALA A 667 -33.61 -29.49 36.51
N ILE A 668 -32.44 -28.94 36.87
CA ILE A 668 -31.34 -28.69 35.93
C ILE A 668 -30.81 -30.01 35.34
N ALA A 669 -30.64 -31.05 36.18
CA ALA A 669 -30.18 -32.37 35.74
C ALA A 669 -31.16 -33.00 34.73
N ASP A 670 -32.46 -32.97 35.03
CA ASP A 670 -33.52 -33.49 34.15
C ASP A 670 -33.53 -32.79 32.78
N VAL A 671 -33.37 -31.45 32.78
CA VAL A 671 -33.27 -30.68 31.53
C VAL A 671 -32.03 -31.07 30.73
N PHE A 672 -30.88 -31.29 31.36
CA PHE A 672 -29.69 -31.74 30.65
C PHE A 672 -29.81 -33.15 30.08
N TYR A 673 -30.48 -34.07 30.77
CA TYR A 673 -30.79 -35.40 30.24
C TYR A 673 -31.70 -35.32 29.01
N GLY A 674 -32.73 -34.47 29.04
CA GLY A 674 -33.67 -34.29 27.93
C GLY A 674 -33.12 -33.46 26.76
N ASN A 675 -32.07 -32.66 27.00
CA ASN A 675 -31.54 -31.69 26.02
C ASN A 675 -30.00 -31.77 25.93
N PRO A 676 -29.45 -32.82 25.30
CA PRO A 676 -27.99 -32.99 25.18
C PRO A 676 -27.32 -31.87 24.39
N GLN A 677 -28.07 -31.17 23.54
CA GLN A 677 -27.61 -30.03 22.75
C GLN A 677 -27.27 -28.79 23.59
N ILE A 678 -27.64 -28.72 24.87
CA ILE A 678 -27.24 -27.61 25.77
C ILE A 678 -25.74 -27.70 26.01
N GLU A 679 -25.01 -26.63 25.73
CA GLU A 679 -23.55 -26.54 25.88
C GLU A 679 -23.16 -25.62 27.05
N ALA A 680 -23.97 -24.60 27.36
CA ALA A 680 -23.70 -23.65 28.44
C ALA A 680 -24.95 -23.25 29.25
N VAL A 681 -24.71 -22.70 30.44
CA VAL A 681 -25.71 -22.18 31.36
C VAL A 681 -25.34 -20.79 31.82
N VAL A 682 -26.28 -19.85 31.71
CA VAL A 682 -26.25 -18.60 32.46
C VAL A 682 -26.95 -18.85 33.80
N LEU A 683 -26.21 -18.84 34.89
CA LEU A 683 -26.70 -19.15 36.23
C LEU A 683 -26.83 -17.86 37.05
N ASP A 684 -28.05 -17.49 37.40
CA ASP A 684 -28.37 -16.32 38.22
C ASP A 684 -29.32 -16.71 39.35
N VAL A 685 -28.73 -17.22 40.44
CA VAL A 685 -29.43 -17.79 41.58
C VAL A 685 -28.96 -17.17 42.91
N PRO A 686 -29.75 -17.26 43.98
CA PRO A 686 -29.32 -16.92 45.33
C PRO A 686 -28.01 -17.63 45.75
N PRO A 687 -27.19 -17.04 46.64
CA PRO A 687 -25.92 -17.63 47.07
C PRO A 687 -26.03 -19.06 47.65
N ASP A 688 -27.10 -19.32 48.40
CA ASP A 688 -27.41 -20.63 48.98
C ASP A 688 -27.70 -21.71 47.93
N LEU A 689 -28.19 -21.31 46.75
CA LEU A 689 -28.47 -22.21 45.63
C LEU A 689 -27.32 -22.32 44.62
N LEU A 690 -26.32 -21.44 44.70
CA LEU A 690 -25.20 -21.41 43.75
C LEU A 690 -24.39 -22.72 43.79
N LYS A 691 -23.95 -23.16 44.97
CA LYS A 691 -23.13 -24.37 45.13
C LYS A 691 -23.85 -25.66 44.70
N PRO A 692 -25.11 -25.92 45.08
CA PRO A 692 -25.89 -27.06 44.57
C PRO A 692 -26.05 -27.07 43.04
N CYS A 693 -26.41 -25.93 42.43
CA CYS A 693 -26.61 -25.86 40.98
C CYS A 693 -25.30 -26.06 40.21
N MET A 694 -24.22 -25.43 40.67
CA MET A 694 -22.89 -25.56 40.08
C MET A 694 -22.39 -27.01 40.08
N SER A 695 -22.66 -27.76 41.15
CA SER A 695 -22.26 -29.17 41.26
C SER A 695 -22.87 -30.02 40.15
N VAL A 696 -24.17 -29.82 39.87
CA VAL A 696 -24.87 -30.52 38.78
C VAL A 696 -24.38 -30.05 37.41
N ILE A 697 -24.25 -28.74 37.18
CA ILE A 697 -23.75 -28.19 35.90
C ILE A 697 -22.38 -28.78 35.53
N TRP A 698 -21.51 -28.94 36.52
CA TRP A 698 -20.18 -29.52 36.35
C TRP A 698 -20.19 -31.03 36.16
N GLU A 699 -21.09 -31.77 36.82
CA GLU A 699 -21.27 -33.21 36.58
C GLU A 699 -21.61 -33.50 35.10
N PHE A 700 -22.47 -32.67 34.50
CA PHE A 700 -22.87 -32.78 33.09
C PHE A 700 -21.88 -32.12 32.11
N ASN A 701 -20.72 -31.65 32.59
CA ASN A 701 -19.69 -30.98 31.80
C ASN A 701 -20.21 -29.77 30.99
N LYS A 702 -21.14 -29.00 31.55
CA LYS A 702 -21.67 -27.80 30.89
C LYS A 702 -20.84 -26.57 31.28
N HIS A 703 -20.72 -25.62 30.37
CA HIS A 703 -20.08 -24.33 30.66
C HIS A 703 -21.00 -23.45 31.50
N VAL A 704 -20.44 -22.61 32.37
CA VAL A 704 -21.25 -21.76 33.26
C VAL A 704 -20.81 -20.31 33.24
N MET A 705 -21.80 -19.45 33.06
CA MET A 705 -21.71 -18.00 33.10
C MET A 705 -22.50 -17.52 34.31
N THR A 706 -21.85 -16.91 35.28
CA THR A 706 -22.53 -16.42 36.50
C THR A 706 -21.82 -15.19 37.05
N ARG A 707 -22.48 -14.46 37.95
CA ARG A 707 -21.87 -13.32 38.67
C ARG A 707 -20.75 -13.78 39.57
N SER A 708 -19.91 -12.84 40.00
CA SER A 708 -18.89 -13.11 41.01
C SER A 708 -19.45 -13.59 42.36
N PRO A 709 -19.04 -14.77 42.88
CA PRO A 709 -19.36 -15.21 44.23
C PRO A 709 -18.73 -14.31 45.31
N THR A 710 -17.69 -13.51 44.99
CA THR A 710 -17.07 -12.59 45.96
C THR A 710 -17.86 -11.31 46.18
N ALA A 711 -18.96 -11.06 45.44
CA ALA A 711 -19.77 -9.86 45.57
C ALA A 711 -20.52 -9.74 46.92
N ARG A 712 -20.50 -10.80 47.75
CA ARG A 712 -21.19 -10.87 49.04
C ARG A 712 -20.27 -11.28 50.19
N ASP A 713 -19.60 -12.42 50.08
CA ASP A 713 -18.70 -12.95 51.12
C ASP A 713 -17.52 -13.73 50.52
N VAL A 714 -16.31 -13.42 50.99
CA VAL A 714 -15.05 -13.99 50.50
C VAL A 714 -14.86 -15.44 50.94
N ALA A 715 -15.37 -15.82 52.12
CA ALA A 715 -15.23 -17.19 52.64
C ALA A 715 -16.07 -18.18 51.82
N SER A 716 -17.34 -17.86 51.57
CA SER A 716 -18.25 -18.64 50.73
C SER A 716 -17.73 -18.75 49.29
N ALA A 717 -17.20 -17.66 48.74
CA ALA A 717 -16.57 -17.67 47.42
C ALA A 717 -15.33 -18.58 47.36
N SER A 718 -14.47 -18.52 48.39
CA SER A 718 -13.29 -19.39 48.49
C SER A 718 -13.67 -20.87 48.57
N GLU A 719 -14.77 -21.21 49.25
CA GLU A 719 -15.25 -22.59 49.35
C GLU A 719 -15.74 -23.11 47.99
N ILE A 720 -16.55 -22.32 47.26
CA ILE A 720 -17.06 -22.65 45.91
C ILE A 720 -15.93 -22.74 44.88
N LEU A 721 -14.88 -21.92 45.02
CA LEU A 721 -13.74 -21.94 44.10
C LEU A 721 -12.73 -23.06 44.44
N SER A 722 -12.77 -23.60 45.65
CA SER A 722 -11.91 -24.70 46.09
C SER A 722 -12.39 -26.07 45.62
N THR A 723 -13.67 -26.20 45.23
CA THR A 723 -14.17 -27.40 44.55
C THR A 723 -13.58 -27.45 43.14
N LYS A 724 -12.55 -28.28 42.93
CA LYS A 724 -11.89 -28.48 41.63
C LYS A 724 -12.94 -28.85 40.56
N PRO A 725 -13.19 -28.01 39.54
CA PRO A 725 -14.08 -28.38 38.45
C PRO A 725 -13.40 -29.46 37.60
N PRO A 726 -14.04 -30.61 37.33
CA PRO A 726 -13.40 -31.68 36.58
C PRO A 726 -13.18 -31.31 35.11
N ARG A 727 -14.09 -30.54 34.48
CA ARG A 727 -14.08 -30.27 33.01
C ARG A 727 -14.79 -28.99 32.54
N SER A 728 -15.10 -28.06 33.42
CA SER A 728 -16.05 -26.97 33.15
C SER A 728 -15.42 -25.59 33.34
N LEU A 729 -15.60 -24.72 32.36
CA LEU A 729 -15.11 -23.34 32.40
C LEU A 729 -16.05 -22.47 33.23
N TRP A 730 -15.51 -21.79 34.24
CA TRP A 730 -16.17 -20.69 34.94
C TRP A 730 -15.89 -19.38 34.18
N PHE A 731 -16.94 -18.70 33.74
CA PHE A 731 -16.84 -17.39 33.10
C PHE A 731 -17.67 -16.34 33.86
N ASP A 732 -17.01 -15.32 34.41
CA ASP A 732 -17.72 -14.13 34.88
C ASP A 732 -18.05 -13.27 33.67
N TYR A 733 -19.34 -13.13 33.35
CA TYR A 733 -19.78 -12.31 32.22
C TYR A 733 -19.83 -10.84 32.65
N ALA A 734 -18.65 -10.22 32.66
CA ALA A 734 -18.47 -8.78 32.69
C ALA A 734 -17.92 -8.34 31.31
N PRO A 735 -18.78 -7.83 30.39
CA PRO A 735 -18.42 -7.54 28.98
C PRO A 735 -17.22 -6.60 28.79
N PHE A 736 -16.89 -5.84 29.84
CA PHE A 736 -15.62 -5.15 30.04
C PHE A 736 -15.25 -5.42 31.50
N LYS A 737 -14.01 -5.85 31.76
CA LYS A 737 -13.50 -5.91 33.14
C LYS A 737 -13.66 -4.51 33.72
N PHE A 738 -14.61 -4.36 34.63
CA PHE A 738 -14.90 -3.11 35.31
C PHE A 738 -13.62 -2.51 35.90
N GLU A 739 -12.78 -3.38 36.44
CA GLU A 739 -11.45 -3.12 36.96
C GLU A 739 -10.48 -2.59 35.90
N THR A 740 -10.59 -3.01 34.65
CA THR A 740 -9.74 -2.51 33.55
C THR A 740 -10.16 -1.10 33.10
N ALA A 741 -11.46 -0.79 33.06
CA ALA A 741 -11.93 0.59 32.86
C ALA A 741 -11.40 1.49 33.98
N LEU A 742 -11.53 1.04 35.23
CA LEU A 742 -11.09 1.79 36.39
C LEU A 742 -9.57 1.94 36.44
N LEU A 743 -8.79 0.96 35.98
CA LEU A 743 -7.33 1.05 35.90
C LEU A 743 -6.85 1.96 34.76
N GLN A 744 -7.58 2.02 33.64
CA GLN A 744 -7.36 3.04 32.62
C GLN A 744 -7.71 4.44 33.14
N VAL A 745 -8.84 4.58 33.84
CA VAL A 745 -9.23 5.83 34.50
C VAL A 745 -8.19 6.26 35.53
N PHE A 746 -7.64 5.35 36.34
CA PHE A 746 -6.52 5.60 37.25
C PHE A 746 -5.31 6.22 36.53
N ASN A 747 -4.92 5.66 35.38
CA ASN A 747 -3.82 6.20 34.56
C ASN A 747 -4.13 7.57 33.96
N ILE A 748 -5.40 7.85 33.65
CA ILE A 748 -5.83 9.15 33.13
C ILE A 748 -5.88 10.17 34.27
N ILE A 749 -6.44 9.85 35.43
CA ILE A 749 -6.52 10.74 36.61
C ILE A 749 -5.14 11.30 36.96
N LYS A 750 -4.07 10.48 36.89
CA LYS A 750 -2.67 10.90 37.08
C LYS A 750 -2.25 12.11 36.24
N GLN A 751 -2.84 12.30 35.07
CA GLN A 751 -2.47 13.34 34.11
C GLN A 751 -3.24 14.66 34.33
N HIS A 752 -4.24 14.68 35.21
CA HIS A 752 -5.25 15.75 35.28
C HIS A 752 -5.24 16.59 36.58
N GLY A 753 -4.35 16.30 37.52
CA GLY A 753 -4.15 17.06 38.77
C GLY A 753 -4.63 16.33 40.02
N ARG A 754 -4.71 17.02 41.16
CA ARG A 754 -5.14 16.42 42.44
C ARG A 754 -6.61 16.02 42.37
N LEU A 755 -6.90 14.75 42.62
CA LEU A 755 -8.25 14.23 42.80
C LEU A 755 -8.71 14.58 44.22
N TYR A 756 -9.82 15.31 44.38
CA TYR A 756 -10.31 15.73 45.69
C TYR A 756 -11.71 15.20 46.03
N ALA A 757 -12.49 14.75 45.04
CA ALA A 757 -13.79 14.16 45.27
C ALA A 757 -14.18 13.12 44.23
N ILE A 758 -14.97 12.14 44.64
CA ILE A 758 -15.59 11.13 43.75
C ILE A 758 -17.08 11.06 44.04
N ASN A 759 -17.91 11.27 43.02
CA ASN A 759 -19.35 11.05 43.15
C ASN A 759 -19.74 9.81 42.36
N CYS A 760 -20.31 8.82 43.04
CA CYS A 760 -20.89 7.65 42.45
C CYS A 760 -22.42 7.77 42.49
N LYS A 761 -23.06 7.64 41.34
CA LYS A 761 -24.51 7.44 41.23
C LYS A 761 -24.76 6.04 40.70
N TYR A 762 -25.56 5.28 41.41
CA TYR A 762 -25.90 3.91 41.06
C TYR A 762 -27.41 3.73 41.10
N ASP A 763 -28.01 3.58 39.92
CA ASP A 763 -29.45 3.39 39.80
C ASP A 763 -29.79 1.89 39.88
N ILE A 764 -30.54 1.52 40.90
CA ILE A 764 -30.96 0.15 41.22
C ILE A 764 -32.32 -0.11 40.56
N PRO A 765 -32.54 -1.22 39.86
CA PRO A 765 -33.84 -1.51 39.28
C PRO A 765 -34.93 -1.72 40.36
N SER A 766 -36.04 -1.01 40.25
CA SER A 766 -37.21 -1.02 41.14
C SER A 766 -38.19 -2.15 40.83
N GLU A 767 -38.20 -2.64 39.58
CA GLU A 767 -39.23 -3.56 39.05
C GLU A 767 -39.03 -5.05 39.40
N THR A 768 -38.20 -5.38 40.40
CA THR A 768 -38.05 -6.77 40.86
C THR A 768 -39.18 -7.16 41.82
N PRO A 769 -39.93 -8.26 41.57
CA PRO A 769 -41.16 -8.61 42.26
C PRO A 769 -40.98 -9.46 43.52
N ILE A 770 -39.80 -9.44 44.16
CA ILE A 770 -39.65 -10.17 45.43
C ILE A 770 -40.13 -9.26 46.56
N LYS A 771 -41.34 -9.51 47.08
CA LYS A 771 -41.86 -8.94 48.34
C LYS A 771 -41.10 -9.49 49.56
N SER A 772 -39.78 -9.44 49.53
CA SER A 772 -38.94 -9.72 50.70
C SER A 772 -38.01 -8.53 50.89
N ASP A 773 -38.14 -7.83 52.01
CA ASP A 773 -37.20 -6.78 52.39
C ASP A 773 -35.75 -7.29 52.45
N GLY A 774 -35.55 -8.61 52.57
CA GLY A 774 -34.25 -9.29 52.45
C GLY A 774 -33.54 -9.00 51.12
N TYR A 775 -34.17 -9.31 49.98
CA TYR A 775 -33.55 -9.15 48.65
C TYR A 775 -33.17 -7.70 48.30
N LYS A 776 -34.03 -6.72 48.63
CA LYS A 776 -33.75 -5.30 48.37
C LYS A 776 -32.51 -4.83 49.14
N ASN A 777 -32.39 -5.22 50.40
CA ASN A 777 -31.22 -4.90 51.23
C ASN A 777 -29.97 -5.60 50.71
N ASP A 778 -30.11 -6.83 50.27
CA ASP A 778 -29.07 -7.70 49.73
C ASP A 778 -28.47 -7.18 48.41
N GLU A 779 -29.29 -6.78 47.45
CA GLU A 779 -28.84 -6.16 46.20
C GLU A 779 -28.23 -4.78 46.47
N LEU A 780 -28.84 -3.98 47.35
CA LEU A 780 -28.28 -2.69 47.79
C LEU A 780 -26.88 -2.86 48.40
N ILE A 781 -26.71 -3.81 49.33
CA ILE A 781 -25.41 -4.11 49.97
C ILE A 781 -24.39 -4.53 48.92
N ALA A 782 -24.76 -5.44 48.00
CA ALA A 782 -23.87 -5.88 46.93
C ALA A 782 -23.42 -4.72 46.05
N ARG A 783 -24.31 -3.79 45.69
CA ARG A 783 -23.97 -2.61 44.89
C ARG A 783 -23.12 -1.60 45.64
N LEU A 784 -23.34 -1.42 46.95
CA LEU A 784 -22.48 -0.58 47.79
C LEU A 784 -21.07 -1.15 47.89
N ILE A 785 -20.93 -2.46 48.13
CA ILE A 785 -19.63 -3.15 48.15
C ILE A 785 -18.93 -3.01 46.80
N HIS A 786 -19.68 -3.19 45.70
CA HIS A 786 -19.15 -3.04 44.35
C HIS A 786 -18.63 -1.61 44.10
N SER A 787 -19.39 -0.59 44.47
CA SER A 787 -18.98 0.82 44.34
C SER A 787 -17.76 1.18 45.19
N LEU A 788 -17.69 0.67 46.42
CA LEU A 788 -16.52 0.86 47.30
C LEU A 788 -15.26 0.18 46.72
N SER A 789 -15.42 -1.04 46.21
CA SER A 789 -14.34 -1.79 45.55
C SER A 789 -13.88 -1.08 44.26
N ALA A 790 -14.82 -0.50 43.50
CA ALA A 790 -14.54 0.30 42.33
C ALA A 790 -13.62 1.49 42.65
N ILE A 791 -13.98 2.22 43.71
CA ILE A 791 -13.22 3.37 44.18
C ILE A 791 -11.83 2.91 44.60
N TYR A 792 -11.72 1.87 45.43
CA TYR A 792 -10.43 1.29 45.83
C TYR A 792 -9.50 1.05 44.63
N ILE A 793 -10.01 0.40 43.56
CA ILE A 793 -9.23 0.10 42.35
C ILE A 793 -8.90 1.37 41.55
N ALA A 794 -9.86 2.27 41.41
CA ALA A 794 -9.72 3.47 40.58
C ALA A 794 -8.72 4.48 41.13
N ILE A 795 -8.45 4.45 42.43
CA ILE A 795 -7.52 5.38 43.08
C ILE A 795 -6.39 4.69 43.84
N ASP A 796 -6.33 3.36 43.88
CA ASP A 796 -5.38 2.59 44.69
C ASP A 796 -5.34 3.10 46.15
N GLY A 797 -6.52 3.30 46.74
CA GLY A 797 -6.69 4.06 47.99
C GLY A 797 -7.13 3.20 49.18
N THR A 798 -6.86 3.64 50.40
CA THR A 798 -7.37 3.05 51.65
C THR A 798 -8.64 3.77 52.08
N LEU A 799 -9.70 3.02 52.40
CA LEU A 799 -10.95 3.56 52.93
C LEU A 799 -10.74 3.93 54.41
N ASP A 800 -10.82 5.22 54.73
CA ASP A 800 -10.52 5.76 56.06
C ASP A 800 -11.76 5.76 56.98
N TRP A 801 -12.93 6.12 56.44
CA TRP A 801 -14.20 6.07 57.17
C TRP A 801 -15.41 6.00 56.23
N VAL A 802 -16.54 5.55 56.79
CA VAL A 802 -17.84 5.48 56.12
C VAL A 802 -18.91 6.07 57.05
N PHE A 803 -19.81 6.89 56.49
CA PHE A 803 -20.93 7.50 57.17
C PHE A 803 -22.20 7.37 56.33
N CYS A 804 -23.26 6.80 56.91
CA CYS A 804 -24.58 6.73 56.31
C CYS A 804 -25.57 7.51 57.20
N PRO A 805 -26.22 8.59 56.70
CA PRO A 805 -27.20 9.33 57.48
C PRO A 805 -28.43 8.46 57.80
N SER A 806 -28.98 8.60 59.00
CA SER A 806 -30.13 7.83 59.48
C SER A 806 -31.50 8.38 59.05
N THR A 807 -31.54 9.50 58.33
CA THR A 807 -32.77 10.25 58.02
C THR A 807 -32.86 10.61 56.54
N ASP A 808 -33.06 9.61 55.68
CA ASP A 808 -33.76 9.85 54.41
C ASP A 808 -35.18 9.31 54.59
N ASN A 809 -36.17 10.20 54.65
CA ASN A 809 -37.60 9.86 54.71
C ASN A 809 -38.10 9.21 53.41
N ASP A 810 -37.22 8.98 52.45
CA ASP A 810 -37.49 8.41 51.14
C ASP A 810 -36.91 7.00 51.10
N HIS A 811 -37.77 5.99 51.22
CA HIS A 811 -37.36 4.57 51.31
C HIS A 811 -36.54 4.10 50.10
N ASP A 812 -36.57 4.85 49.00
CA ASP A 812 -35.98 4.47 47.72
C ASP A 812 -34.66 5.18 47.39
N LYS A 813 -34.17 6.09 48.25
CA LYS A 813 -32.87 6.76 48.07
C LYS A 813 -31.99 6.62 49.30
N LYS A 814 -30.75 6.18 49.10
CA LYS A 814 -29.73 6.12 50.16
C LYS A 814 -28.45 6.76 49.69
N THR A 815 -27.85 7.58 50.55
CA THR A 815 -26.57 8.24 50.29
C THR A 815 -25.54 7.84 51.33
N LEU A 816 -24.41 7.32 50.89
CA LEU A 816 -23.28 6.91 51.71
C LEU A 816 -22.10 7.84 51.45
N PHE A 817 -21.55 8.40 52.51
CA PHE A 817 -20.36 9.24 52.49
C PHE A 817 -19.16 8.42 52.95
N CYS A 818 -18.04 8.53 52.24
CA CYS A 818 -16.81 7.86 52.61
C CYS A 818 -15.58 8.75 52.40
N GLY A 819 -14.58 8.56 53.25
CA GLY A 819 -13.27 9.20 53.17
C GLY A 819 -12.21 8.22 52.72
N TRP A 820 -11.32 8.65 51.83
CA TRP A 820 -10.27 7.80 51.27
C TRP A 820 -8.90 8.51 51.26
N SER A 821 -7.85 7.73 51.50
CA SER A 821 -6.45 8.12 51.36
C SER A 821 -5.81 7.39 50.18
N SER A 822 -5.06 8.06 49.30
CA SER A 822 -4.48 7.44 48.09
C SER A 822 -3.04 7.93 47.80
N PRO A 823 -2.15 7.06 47.26
CA PRO A 823 -0.81 7.45 46.80
C PRO A 823 -0.83 8.53 45.70
N LEU A 824 -1.91 8.61 44.90
CA LEU A 824 -2.10 9.64 43.87
C LEU A 824 -2.07 11.06 44.43
N TRP A 825 -2.30 11.20 45.75
CA TRP A 825 -2.19 12.45 46.46
C TRP A 825 -0.77 13.00 46.56
N SER A 826 0.23 12.11 46.62
CA SER A 826 1.61 12.48 46.97
C SER A 826 2.42 13.09 45.83
N GLN A 827 1.89 13.15 44.60
CA GLN A 827 2.59 13.65 43.42
C GLN A 827 2.19 15.08 42.98
N ALA A 828 1.35 15.79 43.75
CA ALA A 828 1.04 17.19 43.46
C ALA A 828 2.10 18.12 44.08
N ASP A 829 2.89 18.73 43.19
CA ASP A 829 3.89 19.80 43.35
C ASP A 829 3.76 20.66 44.64
N PRO A 830 4.82 20.84 45.48
CA PRO A 830 4.75 21.54 46.78
C PRO A 830 4.43 23.06 46.73
N GLY A 831 4.13 23.59 45.54
CA GLY A 831 4.22 25.02 45.22
C GLY A 831 2.94 25.86 45.33
N LYS A 832 1.76 25.31 45.67
CA LYS A 832 0.53 26.12 45.73
C LYS A 832 -0.22 26.00 47.05
N LYS A 833 0.00 26.99 47.93
CA LYS A 833 -0.83 27.27 49.10
C LYS A 833 -2.20 27.87 48.71
N ASN A 834 -3.23 27.28 49.30
CA ASN A 834 -4.50 27.85 49.78
C ASN A 834 -5.43 28.57 48.78
N ARG A 835 -6.61 27.98 48.57
CA ARG A 835 -7.88 28.71 48.49
C ARG A 835 -8.87 28.14 49.50
N THR A 836 -9.41 29.03 50.32
CA THR A 836 -10.39 28.81 51.39
C THR A 836 -11.75 28.39 50.84
N LEU A 837 -12.31 27.33 51.41
CA LEU A 837 -13.70 26.89 51.21
C LEU A 837 -14.64 27.74 52.06
N SER A 838 -15.68 28.30 51.44
CA SER A 838 -16.78 28.99 52.11
C SER A 838 -17.76 27.98 52.71
N GLU A 839 -18.12 28.20 53.96
CA GLU A 839 -19.06 27.43 54.76
C GLU A 839 -20.51 27.50 54.23
N LYS A 840 -21.18 26.34 54.16
CA LYS A 840 -22.56 26.12 54.64
C LYS A 840 -22.79 24.62 54.85
N ASN A 841 -23.24 24.28 56.06
CA ASN A 841 -23.30 22.95 56.70
C ASN A 841 -24.65 22.24 56.41
N PRO A 842 -24.82 20.90 56.64
CA PRO A 842 -24.66 20.29 57.97
C PRO A 842 -23.90 18.93 58.07
N MET A 843 -22.96 18.84 59.04
CA MET A 843 -22.61 17.73 59.98
C MET A 843 -22.77 16.26 59.51
N LYS A 844 -21.80 15.31 59.55
CA LYS A 844 -20.58 14.99 60.37
C LYS A 844 -19.83 13.80 59.66
N PRO A 845 -18.59 13.35 59.99
CA PRO A 845 -17.74 13.60 61.16
C PRO A 845 -16.50 14.46 60.88
N SER A 846 -15.94 15.02 61.95
CA SER A 846 -14.81 15.95 61.95
C SER A 846 -13.46 15.26 61.68
N SER A 847 -13.16 15.01 60.41
CA SER A 847 -11.81 14.79 59.91
C SER A 847 -11.27 16.13 59.40
N LYS A 848 -10.37 16.79 60.15
CA LYS A 848 -9.65 18.01 59.73
C LYS A 848 -8.42 17.67 58.85
N LYS A 849 -8.44 16.60 58.07
CA LYS A 849 -7.35 16.33 57.12
C LYS A 849 -7.66 17.05 55.81
N SER A 850 -6.83 18.03 55.43
CA SER A 850 -6.89 18.68 54.11
C SER A 850 -6.53 17.72 52.96
N ASP A 851 -6.19 16.48 53.30
CA ASP A 851 -5.52 15.48 52.47
C ASP A 851 -6.39 14.26 52.09
N GLU A 852 -7.70 14.41 52.22
CA GLU A 852 -8.68 13.33 52.09
C GLU A 852 -9.51 13.47 50.80
N ILE A 853 -9.77 12.36 50.12
CA ILE A 853 -10.67 12.30 48.96
C ILE A 853 -12.08 12.01 49.46
N HIS A 854 -12.98 12.98 49.31
CA HIS A 854 -14.37 12.83 49.73
C HIS A 854 -15.18 12.09 48.67
N CYS A 855 -15.77 10.97 49.06
CA CYS A 855 -16.54 10.12 48.17
C CYS A 855 -18.02 10.10 48.59
N THR A 856 -18.92 10.33 47.64
CA THR A 856 -20.37 10.20 47.85
C THR A 856 -20.90 9.10 46.96
N ILE A 857 -21.57 8.11 47.53
CA ILE A 857 -22.24 7.02 46.80
C ILE A 857 -23.73 7.18 47.00
N SER A 858 -24.45 7.45 45.93
CA SER A 858 -25.92 7.59 45.94
C SER A 858 -26.55 6.42 45.20
N THR A 859 -27.53 5.79 45.83
CA THR A 859 -28.33 4.71 45.25
C THR A 859 -29.80 5.12 45.17
N GLU A 860 -30.44 4.89 44.02
CA GLU A 860 -31.84 5.26 43.76
C GLU A 860 -32.56 4.10 43.04
N PHE A 861 -33.78 3.75 43.45
CA PHE A 861 -34.57 2.73 42.74
C PHE A 861 -35.28 3.29 41.50
N VAL A 862 -35.04 2.74 40.31
CA VAL A 862 -35.57 3.20 39.01
C VAL A 862 -36.06 2.03 38.13
N THR A 863 -36.83 2.28 37.09
CA THR A 863 -37.20 1.22 36.12
C THR A 863 -35.95 0.66 35.41
N TRP A 864 -35.95 -0.62 35.03
CA TRP A 864 -34.74 -1.32 34.56
C TRP A 864 -34.09 -0.64 33.33
N ASP A 865 -34.90 -0.07 32.44
CA ASP A 865 -34.49 0.69 31.25
C ASP A 865 -33.73 1.98 31.57
N LYS A 866 -33.83 2.45 32.81
CA LYS A 866 -33.16 3.66 33.32
C LYS A 866 -31.96 3.35 34.22
N THR A 867 -31.60 2.09 34.40
CA THR A 867 -30.47 1.71 35.28
C THR A 867 -29.13 2.08 34.64
N PHE A 868 -28.27 2.75 35.42
CA PHE A 868 -26.90 3.05 35.02
C PHE A 868 -25.98 3.18 36.25
N ILE A 869 -24.67 3.13 36.00
CA ILE A 869 -23.65 3.43 37.00
C ILE A 869 -22.84 4.61 36.49
N GLN A 870 -22.59 5.61 37.30
CA GLN A 870 -21.75 6.75 36.94
C GLN A 870 -20.76 7.07 38.05
N PHE A 871 -19.50 7.22 37.68
CA PHE A 871 -18.43 7.72 38.54
C PHE A 871 -17.94 9.05 38.01
N ASP A 872 -18.08 10.10 38.81
CA ASP A 872 -17.55 11.43 38.54
C ASP A 872 -16.33 11.68 39.43
N PHE A 873 -15.14 11.68 38.82
CA PHE A 873 -13.87 11.98 39.45
C PHE A 873 -13.54 13.47 39.26
N HIS A 874 -13.44 14.21 40.36
CA HIS A 874 -13.19 15.65 40.36
C HIS A 874 -11.73 15.96 40.66
N CYS A 875 -11.02 16.42 39.63
CA CYS A 875 -9.62 16.81 39.70
C CYS A 875 -9.49 18.34 39.58
N ASP A 876 -8.34 18.91 39.99
CA ASP A 876 -8.08 20.36 39.93
C ASP A 876 -8.43 21.02 38.59
N ASN A 877 -8.09 20.36 37.47
CA ASN A 877 -8.19 20.96 36.13
C ASN A 877 -9.28 20.33 35.25
N SER A 878 -9.99 19.31 35.76
CA SER A 878 -10.99 18.58 34.97
C SER A 878 -11.91 17.72 35.80
N THR A 879 -13.09 17.44 35.25
CA THR A 879 -14.00 16.40 35.75
C THR A 879 -14.02 15.25 34.76
N LEU A 880 -13.74 14.03 35.24
CA LEU A 880 -13.86 12.80 34.47
C LEU A 880 -15.13 12.09 34.90
N SER A 881 -15.98 11.73 33.94
CA SER A 881 -17.24 11.04 34.18
C SER A 881 -17.21 9.72 33.43
N LEU A 882 -17.20 8.61 34.16
CA LEU A 882 -17.26 7.26 33.63
C LEU A 882 -18.66 6.71 33.87
N ARG A 883 -19.46 6.58 32.82
CA ARG A 883 -20.84 6.09 32.88
C ARG A 883 -20.99 4.74 32.18
N LYS A 884 -21.64 3.78 32.82
CA LYS A 884 -22.07 2.50 32.23
C LYS A 884 -23.57 2.53 31.98
N GLU A 885 -23.96 2.42 30.72
CA GLU A 885 -25.35 2.27 30.29
C GLU A 885 -25.45 0.95 29.50
N GLY A 886 -26.02 -0.09 30.13
CA GLY A 886 -26.02 -1.45 29.56
C GLY A 886 -24.60 -1.94 29.21
N PRO A 887 -24.34 -2.40 27.97
CA PRO A 887 -23.03 -2.89 27.55
C PRO A 887 -22.03 -1.80 27.13
N ILE A 888 -22.41 -0.51 27.18
CA ILE A 888 -21.59 0.61 26.70
C ILE A 888 -21.00 1.37 27.88
N TRP A 889 -19.68 1.59 27.81
CA TRP A 889 -18.98 2.51 28.69
C TRP A 889 -18.80 3.85 27.98
N ILE A 890 -19.16 4.93 28.65
CA ILE A 890 -19.00 6.31 28.18
C ILE A 890 -18.01 6.98 29.11
N LEU A 891 -16.82 7.29 28.60
CA LEU A 891 -15.84 8.11 29.29
C LEU A 891 -15.93 9.54 28.77
N LEU A 892 -16.23 10.47 29.67
CA LEU A 892 -16.35 11.88 29.37
C LEU A 892 -15.34 12.68 30.20
N ILE A 893 -14.47 13.43 29.53
CA ILE A 893 -13.48 14.30 30.18
C ILE A 893 -13.86 15.76 29.87
N ARG A 894 -14.16 16.51 30.93
CA ARG A 894 -14.43 17.95 30.84
C ARG A 894 -13.23 18.71 31.37
N THR A 895 -12.59 19.51 30.52
CA THR A 895 -11.47 20.38 30.87
C THR A 895 -11.82 21.84 30.58
N SER A 896 -11.01 22.80 31.03
CA SER A 896 -11.15 24.21 30.63
C SER A 896 -10.98 24.45 29.13
N LYS A 897 -10.35 23.51 28.39
CA LYS A 897 -10.08 23.61 26.96
C LYS A 897 -11.13 22.95 26.07
N GLY A 898 -12.08 22.20 26.64
CA GLY A 898 -13.11 21.50 25.88
C GLY A 898 -13.61 20.21 26.53
N ARG A 899 -14.57 19.59 25.84
CA ARG A 899 -15.24 18.35 26.23
C ARG A 899 -14.81 17.22 25.29
N TYR A 900 -14.30 16.12 25.85
CA TYR A 900 -13.87 14.93 25.12
C TYR A 900 -14.71 13.74 25.54
N GLU A 901 -15.32 13.04 24.59
CA GLU A 901 -16.19 11.89 24.83
C GLU A 901 -15.67 10.69 24.05
N SER A 902 -15.49 9.56 24.74
CA SER A 902 -15.18 8.27 24.13
C SER A 902 -16.26 7.27 24.53
N LYS A 903 -16.87 6.64 23.53
CA LYS A 903 -17.80 5.54 23.74
C LYS A 903 -17.05 4.24 23.48
N ILE A 904 -16.85 3.47 24.53
CA ILE A 904 -16.27 2.13 24.47
C ILE A 904 -17.45 1.17 24.39
N GLN A 905 -17.82 0.81 23.16
CA GLN A 905 -18.59 -0.41 22.92
C GLN A 905 -17.62 -1.57 23.14
N CYS A 906 -17.97 -2.57 23.95
CA CYS A 906 -17.06 -3.65 24.33
C CYS A 906 -16.60 -4.47 23.11
N VAL A 907 -15.51 -4.07 22.45
CA VAL A 907 -14.87 -4.84 21.36
C VAL A 907 -14.25 -6.15 21.91
N GLY A 908 -14.03 -6.24 23.23
CA GLY A 908 -13.57 -7.44 23.93
C GLY A 908 -14.53 -8.63 23.90
N LEU A 909 -15.78 -8.44 23.47
CA LEU A 909 -16.74 -9.53 23.28
C LEU A 909 -16.26 -10.54 22.24
N GLN A 910 -15.69 -10.11 21.10
CA GLN A 910 -15.21 -11.05 20.08
C GLN A 910 -14.03 -11.90 20.57
N THR A 911 -13.00 -11.29 21.16
CA THR A 911 -11.81 -12.01 21.62
C THR A 911 -12.09 -12.90 22.84
N ALA A 912 -12.97 -12.46 23.75
CA ALA A 912 -13.42 -13.29 24.87
C ALA A 912 -14.33 -14.43 24.41
N ASN A 913 -15.22 -14.19 23.43
CA ASN A 913 -16.07 -15.21 22.81
C ASN A 913 -15.25 -16.22 21.99
N GLU A 914 -14.23 -15.78 21.25
CA GLU A 914 -13.29 -16.64 20.52
C GLU A 914 -12.43 -17.48 21.48
N ARG A 915 -11.94 -16.89 22.57
CA ARG A 915 -11.20 -17.62 23.61
C ARG A 915 -12.10 -18.59 24.37
N PHE A 916 -13.32 -18.19 24.72
CA PHE A 916 -14.33 -19.07 25.30
C PHE A 916 -14.63 -20.24 24.35
N ARG A 917 -14.82 -20.01 23.05
CA ARG A 917 -15.02 -21.07 22.04
C ARG A 917 -13.85 -22.03 21.94
N LYS A 918 -12.63 -21.51 21.87
CA LYS A 918 -11.43 -22.34 21.81
C LYS A 918 -11.34 -23.21 23.06
N LEU A 919 -11.67 -22.66 24.22
CA LEU A 919 -11.71 -23.38 25.49
C LEU A 919 -12.85 -24.41 25.59
N CYS A 920 -14.02 -24.14 25.00
CA CYS A 920 -15.13 -25.09 24.93
C CYS A 920 -14.87 -26.26 23.96
N LYS A 921 -14.07 -26.05 22.90
CA LYS A 921 -13.88 -27.01 21.80
C LYS A 921 -12.54 -27.77 21.84
N ASP A 922 -11.43 -27.14 22.24
CA ASP A 922 -10.08 -27.74 22.30
C ASP A 922 -9.72 -28.27 23.71
N TYR A 923 -10.72 -28.61 24.53
CA TYR A 923 -10.50 -28.98 25.93
C TYR A 923 -9.62 -30.23 26.05
N ASN A 924 -8.35 -30.03 26.44
CA ASN A 924 -7.47 -31.07 26.94
C ASN A 924 -7.34 -30.94 28.48
N PRO A 925 -7.92 -31.87 29.26
CA PRO A 925 -7.96 -31.79 30.73
C PRO A 925 -6.57 -31.67 31.39
N GLU A 926 -5.53 -32.19 30.76
CA GLU A 926 -4.18 -32.22 31.34
C GLU A 926 -3.41 -30.90 31.20
N HIS A 927 -3.84 -30.00 30.30
CA HIS A 927 -3.15 -28.75 30.00
C HIS A 927 -3.90 -27.49 30.46
N TYR A 928 -5.11 -27.63 31.02
CA TYR A 928 -5.90 -26.48 31.45
C TYR A 928 -5.51 -26.02 32.86
N ASN A 929 -4.87 -24.84 32.97
CA ASN A 929 -4.64 -24.21 34.27
C ASN A 929 -5.84 -23.34 34.63
N ILE A 930 -6.33 -23.42 35.86
CA ILE A 930 -7.41 -22.54 36.34
C ILE A 930 -7.02 -21.05 36.23
N LYS A 931 -5.72 -20.73 36.22
CA LYS A 931 -5.15 -19.40 35.94
C LYS A 931 -5.37 -18.90 34.51
N ASP A 932 -5.69 -19.79 33.56
CA ASP A 932 -6.01 -19.46 32.17
C ASP A 932 -7.48 -19.07 31.98
N SER A 933 -8.34 -19.29 32.99
CA SER A 933 -9.66 -18.68 33.08
C SER A 933 -9.51 -17.16 33.17
N ILE A 934 -10.23 -16.45 32.30
CA ILE A 934 -10.13 -15.00 32.10
C ILE A 934 -10.47 -14.20 33.39
N GLY A 935 -11.15 -14.82 34.37
CA GLY A 935 -11.52 -14.24 35.66
C GLY A 935 -10.72 -14.70 36.89
N PHE A 936 -10.08 -15.87 36.88
CA PHE A 936 -9.55 -16.48 38.11
C PHE A 936 -8.27 -15.81 38.65
N SER A 937 -7.37 -15.31 37.78
CA SER A 937 -6.05 -14.80 38.20
C SER A 937 -6.12 -13.48 38.98
N ALA A 938 -6.92 -12.51 38.52
CA ALA A 938 -7.09 -11.23 39.22
C ALA A 938 -7.88 -11.38 40.52
N TRP A 939 -8.81 -12.34 40.59
CA TRP A 939 -9.60 -12.63 41.77
C TRP A 939 -8.80 -13.32 42.86
N TRP A 940 -7.96 -14.29 42.49
CA TRP A 940 -7.07 -14.93 43.44
C TRP A 940 -6.06 -13.94 44.00
N ASP A 941 -5.54 -13.02 43.17
CA ASP A 941 -4.69 -11.92 43.64
C ASP A 941 -5.45 -10.93 44.54
N ALA A 942 -6.72 -10.64 44.27
CA ALA A 942 -7.56 -9.81 45.12
C ALA A 942 -7.90 -10.48 46.47
N ILE A 943 -8.14 -11.80 46.48
CA ILE A 943 -8.35 -12.61 47.71
C ILE A 943 -7.07 -12.73 48.52
N ILE A 944 -5.91 -12.89 47.87
CA ILE A 944 -4.60 -12.88 48.54
C ILE A 944 -4.32 -11.50 49.14
N LYS A 945 -4.61 -10.42 48.41
CA LYS A 945 -4.46 -9.05 48.90
C LYS A 945 -5.48 -8.67 49.98
N SER A 946 -6.73 -9.15 49.90
CA SER A 946 -7.77 -8.88 50.90
C SER A 946 -7.58 -9.67 52.19
N LYS A 947 -6.97 -10.87 52.14
CA LYS A 947 -6.46 -11.57 53.34
C LYS A 947 -5.46 -10.74 54.16
N GLN A 948 -4.86 -9.72 53.57
CA GLN A 948 -3.94 -8.79 54.23
C GLN A 948 -4.59 -7.44 54.60
N SER A 949 -5.88 -7.22 54.28
CA SER A 949 -6.58 -5.96 54.49
C SER A 949 -7.69 -6.13 55.55
N PRO A 950 -7.74 -5.32 56.62
CA PRO A 950 -8.70 -5.48 57.70
C PRO A 950 -10.01 -4.77 57.33
N ILE A 951 -10.86 -5.39 56.52
CA ILE A 951 -12.26 -4.95 56.40
C ILE A 951 -13.15 -6.09 56.89
N TYR A 952 -13.28 -6.18 58.21
CA TYR A 952 -14.36 -6.90 58.86
C TYR A 952 -15.55 -5.93 58.98
N PHE A 953 -16.59 -6.12 58.18
CA PHE A 953 -17.89 -5.54 58.51
C PHE A 953 -18.48 -6.33 59.67
N SER A 954 -18.28 -5.88 60.91
CA SER A 954 -19.08 -6.35 62.05
C SER A 954 -20.43 -5.65 62.00
N TYR A 955 -21.48 -6.38 61.62
CA TYR A 955 -22.85 -5.86 61.64
C TYR A 955 -23.39 -5.84 63.08
N GLN A 956 -24.10 -4.75 63.42
CA GLN A 956 -25.24 -4.80 64.34
C GLN A 956 -26.50 -4.49 63.54
#